data_AF-A0AAV2NFU6-F1
#
_entry.id   AF-A0AAV2NFU6-F1
#
_cell.length_a   1.000
_cell.length_b   1.000
_cell.length_c   1.000
_cell.angle_alpha   90.00
_cell.angle_beta   90.00
_cell.angle_gamma   90.00
#
_symmetry.space_group_name_H-M   'P 1'
#
loop_
_entity.id
_entity.type
_entity.pdbx_description
1 polymer ?
#
loop_
_entity_poly.entity_id
_entity_poly.type
_entity_poly.pdbx_seq_one_letter_code
_entity_poly.pdbx_strand_id
1 'polypeptide(L)'
;MTEPIVRSDLFTAAKQLADSEIELIKVIESSSKCQRTVTNMFESVKKTRKPGKSKNVRPSAALLAAKREAAQRQLLSGKNNTFVRDVYQNAIDAYKIVRKETGLVFDQSMAEHECLWDSNYPECPARFTRVLQRCEELGLVQRCKLIEPRVATESEILTKHSQKQIDILKATDGCADSENLELLSSKYDAIFVHPSTYRLSLLAVGSTINLVESICKGEVQNGMAIIRPPGHHAMKSEYCGYCFFNNVALAAEKALSSNLANRILIVDWDVHHGQATQQMFYNDPRVVYFSIHRYEYGEFWPNLKESDFHYIGEDLGEGYNFNIPLNKTGMTNADYIAIFQQVLLPMAYEFQPDLIIVSAGYDAALGCPEGEMLVTSACYSHLLSSLLSLAAGKVAVVLEGGYCLKSLAEGAALTLRTLLGDPCPILQTLDLPSSSIRDTILNVIYAHRPYWKCYQYQETHSINSITHNKEELANRHVVMVTYKGSIFKPDKYETRNCYPTQSKEVLEVMEKKLNELILFTNLHKAPHKVCIVYDEKMQKHCNISDNTHPEKPARISSIYKNHEKHGLLERCYLLQGRSATIEELSLAHSEDYIDSIKKTSTSKPKELQKQASDYNSVYLHTETWSSACVSAGSLLQTVDAVLNGESQSGIAIVRPPGHHAEEDNACGFCIFNNVAIAAQYAVQFHHIKRVLIVDWDVHHGNGTQSIFEEDPKILYISVHRYDNGSFFPNSKAANYTSVGLNAGEGFNVNIPWNKKGMGDAEYIAAFQQIVMPIAYQFNPELILVSAGFDACVGDPLGGCLVSPELYGHLIHWLSSLANGHVILSLEGGYNINSISHAMTMCTKALLGDPLPMLDPSLIPCTSAINSINNVLKTHKKFWPNLQYGMSLPKEKLLPKLKKTLNKLNEQERIAEKPKQTESKIALEVIESEKLELNLAIDKNRLNLVTDEEILKLTNEVENIKIKNSELRLTKSAADETRRNSGLKKNEVKKSDVSQSIQKCVNEMNQSKDSQQGGSRTRENREDEGAASLQRETQSTTLLDYLSDNLQALTAGEMFAVVPLRDCPHLFTVNEVPSGGIDVTLPCAECASTAENWICLQCYTVHCARNVNQHAVQHAEECEHPITLSFSDISVWCYGCEAYIDNPRLYAARNAAHQSKFNTELPWTYNENAI
;
A
#
# COMPACT_ATOMS: atom_id res chain seq x y z
N MET A 1 -27.00 -58.12 47.63
CA MET A 1 -26.62 -57.38 48.85
C MET A 1 -25.13 -57.06 48.74
N THR A 2 -24.76 -55.79 48.97
CA THR A 2 -23.41 -55.28 49.35
C THR A 2 -22.14 -55.71 48.57
N GLU A 3 -21.65 -54.77 47.75
CA GLU A 3 -20.22 -54.36 47.52
C GLU A 3 -19.20 -55.29 46.80
N PRO A 4 -18.08 -54.73 46.24
CA PRO A 4 -17.78 -53.37 45.74
C PRO A 4 -17.21 -53.38 44.28
N ILE A 5 -16.36 -52.40 43.86
CA ILE A 5 -15.47 -52.28 42.64
C ILE A 5 -15.97 -51.29 41.54
N VAL A 6 -15.18 -50.44 40.82
CA VAL A 6 -13.80 -49.85 40.92
C VAL A 6 -13.75 -48.57 40.05
N ARG A 7 -12.84 -47.62 40.34
CA ARG A 7 -12.42 -46.55 39.40
C ARG A 7 -11.40 -47.07 38.37
N SER A 8 -11.78 -47.20 37.10
CA SER A 8 -10.82 -47.35 35.99
C SER A 8 -11.49 -47.07 34.63
N ASP A 9 -11.12 -45.99 33.93
CA ASP A 9 -11.27 -45.95 32.45
C ASP A 9 -10.42 -44.88 31.73
N LEU A 10 -10.29 -43.66 32.27
CA LEU A 10 -9.55 -42.58 31.60
C LEU A 10 -8.06 -42.86 31.36
N PHE A 11 -7.40 -43.56 32.29
CA PHE A 11 -5.99 -43.98 32.12
C PHE A 11 -5.83 -45.14 31.13
N THR A 12 -6.87 -45.95 30.93
CA THR A 12 -6.87 -47.09 30.00
C THR A 12 -6.94 -46.58 28.55
N ALA A 13 -7.82 -45.62 28.28
CA ALA A 13 -7.96 -44.99 26.96
C ALA A 13 -6.68 -44.25 26.51
N ALA A 14 -6.08 -43.45 27.41
CA ALA A 14 -4.82 -42.75 27.13
C ALA A 14 -3.67 -43.72 26.84
N LYS A 15 -3.61 -44.86 27.55
CA LYS A 15 -2.62 -45.90 27.30
C LYS A 15 -2.85 -46.63 25.98
N GLN A 16 -4.09 -46.93 25.62
CA GLN A 16 -4.43 -47.56 24.34
C GLN A 16 -4.06 -46.68 23.13
N LEU A 17 -4.22 -45.35 23.24
CA LEU A 17 -3.75 -44.41 22.22
C LEU A 17 -2.22 -44.45 22.08
N ALA A 18 -1.47 -44.34 23.19
CA ALA A 18 0.00 -44.41 23.16
C ALA A 18 0.52 -45.76 22.64
N ASP A 19 -0.09 -46.88 23.05
CA ASP A 19 0.29 -48.21 22.57
C ASP A 19 0.00 -48.36 21.05
N SER A 20 -1.04 -47.70 20.52
CA SER A 20 -1.36 -47.69 19.08
C SER A 20 -0.39 -46.87 18.23
N GLU A 21 0.12 -45.72 18.74
CA GLU A 21 1.17 -44.96 18.06
C GLU A 21 2.50 -45.73 18.06
N ILE A 22 2.81 -46.45 19.14
CA ILE A 22 4.00 -47.30 19.25
C ILE A 22 3.94 -48.50 18.28
N GLU A 23 2.76 -49.09 18.04
CA GLU A 23 2.60 -50.09 16.96
C GLU A 23 2.78 -49.47 15.57
N LEU A 24 2.24 -48.27 15.32
CA LEU A 24 2.39 -47.59 14.03
C LEU A 24 3.87 -47.29 13.71
N ILE A 25 4.64 -46.85 14.71
CA ILE A 25 6.09 -46.63 14.59
C ILE A 25 6.84 -47.95 14.32
N LYS A 26 6.49 -49.04 15.02
CA LYS A 26 7.10 -50.38 14.78
C LYS A 26 6.81 -50.91 13.38
N VAL A 27 5.62 -50.67 12.83
CA VAL A 27 5.30 -51.03 11.44
C VAL A 27 6.18 -50.25 10.46
N ILE A 28 6.37 -48.95 10.67
CA ILE A 28 7.24 -48.10 9.85
C ILE A 28 8.71 -48.55 9.94
N GLU A 29 9.23 -48.83 11.14
CA GLU A 29 10.60 -49.34 11.32
C GLU A 29 10.81 -50.76 10.77
N SER A 30 9.77 -51.60 10.76
CA SER A 30 9.86 -52.95 10.17
C SER A 30 9.95 -52.92 8.64
N SER A 31 9.43 -51.87 8.00
CA SER A 31 9.48 -51.69 6.54
C SER A 31 10.85 -51.27 5.99
N SER A 32 11.75 -50.78 6.86
CA SER A 32 13.03 -50.18 6.49
C SER A 32 14.26 -51.07 6.76
N LYS A 33 14.07 -52.33 7.21
CA LYS A 33 15.14 -53.32 7.40
C LYS A 33 15.06 -54.50 6.42
N CYS A 34 15.30 -54.23 5.14
CA CYS A 34 15.65 -55.28 4.18
C CYS A 34 16.72 -54.84 3.18
N GLN A 35 17.99 -54.86 3.62
CA GLN A 35 19.16 -55.35 2.85
C GLN A 35 20.47 -54.95 3.55
N ARG A 36 21.17 -55.93 4.12
CA ARG A 36 22.64 -55.95 4.24
C ARG A 36 23.12 -57.34 4.63
N THR A 37 23.83 -58.01 3.73
CA THR A 37 25.19 -58.55 3.96
C THR A 37 25.73 -59.26 2.71
N VAL A 38 26.94 -58.83 2.27
CA VAL A 38 28.11 -59.70 1.89
C VAL A 38 28.01 -60.40 0.49
N THR A 39 29.02 -60.43 -0.42
CA THR A 39 30.50 -60.35 -0.35
C THR A 39 31.14 -59.86 -1.69
N ASN A 40 32.38 -59.35 -1.63
CA ASN A 40 33.52 -59.56 -2.57
C ASN A 40 33.67 -58.97 -4.00
N MET A 41 34.86 -58.37 -4.18
CA MET A 41 35.84 -58.43 -5.32
C MET A 41 35.85 -57.43 -6.51
N PHE A 42 36.98 -56.70 -6.55
CA PHE A 42 37.85 -56.24 -7.67
C PHE A 42 37.38 -55.35 -8.85
N GLU A 43 38.14 -54.26 -9.00
CA GLU A 43 38.66 -53.59 -10.21
C GLU A 43 38.05 -53.86 -11.61
N SER A 44 37.64 -52.79 -12.33
CA SER A 44 38.44 -52.21 -13.45
C SER A 44 37.67 -51.32 -14.46
N VAL A 45 38.13 -50.06 -14.58
CA VAL A 45 38.47 -49.32 -15.82
C VAL A 45 37.64 -49.49 -17.13
N LYS A 46 37.00 -48.37 -17.54
CA LYS A 46 36.76 -47.82 -18.92
C LYS A 46 35.51 -48.17 -19.78
N LYS A 47 34.99 -47.06 -20.36
CA LYS A 47 34.36 -46.85 -21.70
C LYS A 47 32.84 -47.06 -21.94
N THR A 48 32.11 -45.96 -21.75
CA THR A 48 31.21 -45.29 -22.74
C THR A 48 30.23 -46.10 -23.60
N ARG A 49 28.92 -45.83 -23.46
CA ARG A 49 27.96 -45.72 -24.59
C ARG A 49 26.70 -44.91 -24.20
N LYS A 50 26.08 -44.26 -25.19
CA LYS A 50 24.93 -43.34 -25.05
C LYS A 50 23.64 -44.08 -24.62
N PRO A 51 22.73 -43.46 -23.83
CA PRO A 51 21.38 -43.97 -23.64
C PRO A 51 20.49 -43.68 -24.86
N GLY A 52 19.68 -44.67 -25.26
CA GLY A 52 18.68 -44.53 -26.32
C GLY A 52 17.36 -43.93 -25.83
N LYS A 53 16.57 -43.37 -26.76
CA LYS A 53 15.24 -42.81 -26.47
C LYS A 53 14.26 -43.89 -25.99
N SER A 54 13.64 -43.66 -24.82
CA SER A 54 12.40 -44.33 -24.40
C SER A 54 11.21 -43.38 -24.60
N LYS A 55 10.01 -43.92 -24.80
CA LYS A 55 8.85 -43.20 -25.37
C LYS A 55 8.06 -42.42 -24.33
N ASN A 56 7.71 -41.17 -24.65
CA ASN A 56 6.68 -40.41 -23.93
C ASN A 56 5.32 -41.10 -24.06
N VAL A 57 4.76 -41.58 -22.94
CA VAL A 57 3.35 -41.94 -22.85
C VAL A 57 2.57 -40.67 -22.50
N ARG A 58 1.71 -40.19 -23.40
CA ARG A 58 0.77 -39.11 -23.07
C ARG A 58 -0.26 -39.64 -22.04
N PRO A 59 -0.56 -38.90 -20.96
CA PRO A 59 -1.64 -39.28 -20.05
C PRO A 59 -2.99 -39.30 -20.81
N SER A 60 -3.87 -40.23 -20.45
CA SER A 60 -5.17 -40.36 -21.12
C SER A 60 -6.03 -39.11 -20.90
N ALA A 61 -6.92 -38.82 -21.85
CA ALA A 61 -7.87 -37.71 -21.73
C ALA A 61 -8.73 -37.82 -20.45
N ALA A 62 -9.07 -39.05 -20.04
CA ALA A 62 -9.77 -39.32 -18.78
C ALA A 62 -8.94 -38.94 -17.54
N LEU A 63 -7.62 -39.16 -17.53
CA LEU A 63 -6.76 -38.76 -16.41
C LEU A 63 -6.57 -37.24 -16.35
N LEU A 64 -6.51 -36.57 -17.51
CA LEU A 64 -6.47 -35.10 -17.60
C LEU A 64 -7.82 -34.47 -17.21
N ALA A 65 -8.94 -35.07 -17.60
CA ALA A 65 -10.28 -34.68 -17.16
C ALA A 65 -10.45 -34.88 -15.66
N ALA A 66 -10.07 -36.04 -15.11
CA ALA A 66 -10.13 -36.32 -13.67
C ALA A 66 -9.23 -35.37 -12.85
N LYS A 67 -8.06 -34.98 -13.36
CA LYS A 67 -7.23 -33.95 -12.72
C LYS A 67 -7.84 -32.55 -12.79
N ARG A 68 -8.53 -32.20 -13.88
CA ARG A 68 -9.28 -30.93 -13.98
C ARG A 68 -10.50 -30.92 -13.08
N GLU A 69 -11.26 -32.01 -13.01
CA GLU A 69 -12.35 -32.18 -12.04
C GLU A 69 -11.85 -32.16 -10.61
N ALA A 70 -10.71 -32.78 -10.28
CA ALA A 70 -10.15 -32.73 -8.94
C ALA A 70 -9.72 -31.29 -8.56
N ALA A 71 -9.12 -30.55 -9.49
CA ALA A 71 -8.77 -29.14 -9.29
C ALA A 71 -10.02 -28.25 -9.17
N GLN A 72 -11.05 -28.45 -10.01
CA GLN A 72 -12.33 -27.75 -9.87
C GLN A 72 -13.08 -28.13 -8.59
N ARG A 73 -13.02 -29.39 -8.14
CA ARG A 73 -13.58 -29.80 -6.84
C ARG A 73 -12.80 -29.21 -5.67
N GLN A 74 -11.49 -28.98 -5.78
CA GLN A 74 -10.74 -28.22 -4.77
C GLN A 74 -11.08 -26.71 -4.78
N LEU A 75 -11.37 -26.12 -5.94
CA LEU A 75 -11.84 -24.73 -6.06
C LEU A 75 -13.31 -24.54 -5.63
N LEU A 76 -14.15 -25.56 -5.78
CA LEU A 76 -15.58 -25.51 -5.45
C LEU A 76 -15.92 -26.10 -4.07
N SER A 77 -15.09 -26.98 -3.51
CA SER A 77 -15.20 -27.37 -2.11
C SER A 77 -14.49 -26.33 -1.25
N GLY A 78 -15.24 -25.35 -0.74
CA GLY A 78 -14.86 -24.46 0.36
C GLY A 78 -14.67 -25.20 1.68
N LYS A 79 -14.00 -26.36 1.66
CA LYS A 79 -13.45 -26.97 2.86
C LYS A 79 -12.28 -26.09 3.28
N ASN A 80 -12.51 -25.32 4.34
CA ASN A 80 -11.44 -24.78 5.16
C ASN A 80 -10.61 -25.94 5.72
N ASN A 81 -9.66 -26.43 4.92
CA ASN A 81 -8.38 -26.80 5.48
C ASN A 81 -7.86 -25.51 6.11
N THR A 82 -8.02 -25.38 7.42
CA THR A 82 -7.28 -24.42 8.24
C THR A 82 -5.80 -24.81 8.16
N PHE A 83 -5.17 -24.47 7.04
CA PHE A 83 -3.74 -24.53 6.87
C PHE A 83 -3.21 -23.47 7.84
N VAL A 84 -2.76 -23.91 9.00
CA VAL A 84 -2.06 -23.06 9.97
C VAL A 84 -0.81 -22.58 9.26
N ARG A 85 -0.90 -21.39 8.65
CA ARG A 85 0.22 -20.76 7.99
C ARG A 85 1.22 -20.41 9.09
N ASP A 86 2.44 -20.92 8.97
CA ASP A 86 3.52 -20.56 9.87
C ASP A 86 3.64 -19.02 9.90
N VAL A 87 3.71 -18.44 11.09
CA VAL A 87 3.81 -16.98 11.28
C VAL A 87 5.07 -16.41 10.62
N TYR A 88 6.08 -17.25 10.37
CA TYR A 88 7.30 -16.89 9.65
C TYR A 88 7.27 -17.23 8.15
N GLN A 89 6.16 -17.78 7.61
CA GLN A 89 6.12 -18.30 6.24
C GLN A 89 6.42 -17.22 5.19
N ASN A 90 5.90 -16.01 5.37
CA ASN A 90 6.15 -14.87 4.46
C ASN A 90 7.66 -14.56 4.36
N ALA A 91 8.35 -14.44 5.50
CA ALA A 91 9.80 -14.22 5.58
C ALA A 91 10.58 -15.39 4.95
N ILE A 92 10.19 -16.63 5.24
CA ILE A 92 10.81 -17.85 4.69
C ILE A 92 10.67 -17.90 3.16
N ASP A 93 9.49 -17.56 2.63
CA ASP A 93 9.25 -17.48 1.18
C ASP A 93 10.14 -16.41 0.53
N ALA A 94 10.33 -15.27 1.21
CA ALA A 94 11.19 -14.18 0.76
C ALA A 94 12.70 -14.50 0.75
N TYR A 95 13.17 -15.49 1.52
CA TYR A 95 14.62 -15.80 1.59
C TYR A 95 15.25 -16.01 0.21
N LYS A 96 14.54 -16.65 -0.72
CA LYS A 96 15.02 -16.94 -2.08
C LYS A 96 14.78 -15.81 -3.09
N ILE A 97 14.05 -14.75 -2.71
CA ILE A 97 13.73 -13.63 -3.59
C ILE A 97 14.90 -12.65 -3.57
N VAL A 98 15.62 -12.55 -4.69
CA VAL A 98 16.77 -11.64 -4.84
C VAL A 98 16.40 -10.56 -5.85
N ARG A 99 16.93 -9.33 -5.67
CA ARG A 99 16.73 -8.23 -6.61
C ARG A 99 17.09 -8.63 -8.05
N LYS A 100 16.19 -8.37 -9.00
CA LYS A 100 16.44 -8.52 -10.44
C LYS A 100 16.99 -7.23 -11.06
N GLU A 101 17.38 -7.31 -12.32
CA GLU A 101 17.85 -6.18 -13.13
C GLU A 101 16.80 -5.07 -13.25
N THR A 102 17.23 -3.81 -13.42
CA THR A 102 16.36 -2.67 -13.76
C THR A 102 16.17 -2.59 -15.26
N GLY A 103 14.92 -2.53 -15.70
CA GLY A 103 14.54 -2.35 -17.10
C GLY A 103 14.69 -0.90 -17.57
N LEU A 104 15.07 -0.70 -18.82
CA LEU A 104 15.11 0.61 -19.47
C LEU A 104 14.57 0.51 -20.89
N VAL A 105 13.59 1.35 -21.24
CA VAL A 105 13.04 1.47 -22.60
C VAL A 105 13.22 2.90 -23.10
N PHE A 106 13.72 3.04 -24.32
CA PHE A 106 13.73 4.26 -25.11
C PHE A 106 13.91 3.90 -26.59
N ASP A 107 13.56 4.82 -27.49
CA ASP A 107 13.93 4.72 -28.91
C ASP A 107 14.38 6.10 -29.41
N GLN A 108 15.53 6.15 -30.09
CA GLN A 108 16.14 7.42 -30.54
C GLN A 108 15.27 8.18 -31.56
N SER A 109 14.39 7.49 -32.30
CA SER A 109 13.45 8.12 -33.23
C SER A 109 12.43 9.02 -32.54
N MET A 110 12.24 8.90 -31.22
CA MET A 110 11.37 9.82 -30.48
C MET A 110 11.90 11.27 -30.47
N ALA A 111 13.19 11.48 -30.73
CA ALA A 111 13.76 12.81 -30.95
C ALA A 111 13.30 13.47 -32.27
N GLU A 112 12.59 12.75 -33.16
CA GLU A 112 12.00 13.29 -34.40
C GLU A 112 10.62 13.95 -34.17
N HIS A 113 10.19 14.18 -32.93
CA HIS A 113 8.95 14.88 -32.60
C HIS A 113 9.25 16.31 -32.14
N GLU A 114 9.05 17.29 -33.04
CA GLU A 114 9.28 18.71 -32.78
C GLU A 114 8.19 19.61 -33.38
N CYS A 115 8.09 20.83 -32.85
CA CYS A 115 7.15 21.84 -33.33
C CYS A 115 7.72 22.54 -34.58
N LEU A 116 7.09 22.33 -35.75
CA LEU A 116 7.60 22.84 -37.03
C LEU A 116 7.55 24.37 -37.17
N TRP A 117 6.73 25.04 -36.37
CA TRP A 117 6.43 26.46 -36.49
C TRP A 117 6.89 27.33 -35.30
N ASP A 118 7.37 26.70 -34.23
CA ASP A 118 7.95 27.38 -33.07
C ASP A 118 9.14 26.57 -32.52
N SER A 119 10.36 27.04 -32.81
CA SER A 119 11.59 26.38 -32.37
C SER A 119 11.87 26.49 -30.87
N ASN A 120 11.12 27.34 -30.15
CA ASN A 120 11.29 27.60 -28.73
C ASN A 120 10.25 26.86 -27.87
N TYR A 121 9.40 26.04 -28.49
CA TYR A 121 8.32 25.31 -27.83
C TYR A 121 8.87 24.39 -26.70
N PRO A 122 8.31 24.43 -25.46
CA PRO A 122 8.90 23.73 -24.31
C PRO A 122 9.00 22.21 -24.50
N GLU A 123 7.95 21.62 -25.07
CA GLU A 123 7.91 20.23 -25.48
C GLU A 123 8.75 20.05 -26.77
N CYS A 124 10.02 19.70 -26.59
CA CYS A 124 11.04 19.64 -27.64
C CYS A 124 11.95 18.39 -27.52
N PRO A 125 12.59 17.93 -28.62
CA PRO A 125 13.49 16.76 -28.63
C PRO A 125 14.57 16.77 -27.55
N ALA A 126 15.07 17.96 -27.18
CA ALA A 126 16.09 18.13 -26.16
C ALA A 126 15.70 17.56 -24.79
N ARG A 127 14.40 17.51 -24.45
CA ARG A 127 13.90 16.90 -23.21
C ARG A 127 14.32 15.42 -23.10
N PHE A 128 14.31 14.70 -24.22
CA PHE A 128 14.65 13.28 -24.29
C PHE A 128 16.16 13.07 -24.40
N THR A 129 16.82 13.78 -25.34
CA THR A 129 18.25 13.57 -25.60
C THR A 129 19.11 14.00 -24.42
N ARG A 130 18.75 15.06 -23.69
CA ARG A 130 19.46 15.49 -22.47
C ARG A 130 19.30 14.53 -21.30
N VAL A 131 18.13 13.89 -21.15
CA VAL A 131 17.90 12.85 -20.13
C VAL A 131 18.77 11.63 -20.42
N LEU A 132 18.75 11.13 -21.66
CA LEU A 132 19.60 9.99 -22.06
C LEU A 132 21.09 10.31 -21.90
N GLN A 133 21.55 11.45 -22.42
CA GLN A 133 22.93 11.89 -22.25
C GLN A 133 23.33 11.93 -20.77
N ARG A 134 22.48 12.46 -19.89
CA ARG A 134 22.79 12.54 -18.45
C ARG A 134 22.85 11.17 -17.79
N CYS A 135 21.98 10.23 -18.20
CA CYS A 135 22.05 8.84 -17.76
C CYS A 135 23.33 8.13 -18.26
N GLU A 136 23.82 8.47 -19.45
CA GLU A 136 25.08 7.96 -20.00
C GLU A 136 26.31 8.57 -19.31
N GLU A 137 26.32 9.87 -19.04
CA GLU A 137 27.37 10.58 -18.27
C GLU A 137 27.57 9.98 -16.87
N LEU A 138 26.49 9.51 -16.24
CA LEU A 138 26.49 8.83 -14.94
C LEU A 138 26.65 7.29 -15.04
N GLY A 139 26.82 6.74 -16.25
CA GLY A 139 27.04 5.31 -16.47
C GLY A 139 25.84 4.42 -16.10
N LEU A 140 24.61 4.95 -16.14
CA LEU A 140 23.39 4.27 -15.67
C LEU A 140 22.77 3.36 -16.73
N VAL A 141 22.74 3.79 -17.99
CA VAL A 141 22.13 3.04 -19.12
C VAL A 141 22.74 1.64 -19.26
N GLN A 142 24.05 1.56 -19.07
CA GLN A 142 24.92 0.39 -19.21
C GLN A 142 24.72 -0.63 -18.08
N ARG A 143 24.07 -0.22 -16.99
CA ARG A 143 23.70 -1.03 -15.83
C ARG A 143 22.26 -1.53 -15.89
N CYS A 144 21.49 -1.04 -16.86
CA CYS A 144 20.11 -1.43 -17.09
C CYS A 144 20.02 -2.54 -18.12
N LYS A 145 18.98 -3.36 -18.00
CA LYS A 145 18.56 -4.28 -19.04
C LYS A 145 17.68 -3.52 -20.03
N LEU A 146 18.16 -3.34 -21.24
CA LEU A 146 17.36 -2.75 -22.32
C LEU A 146 16.17 -3.67 -22.62
N ILE A 147 14.97 -3.10 -22.59
CA ILE A 147 13.73 -3.75 -23.01
C ILE A 147 13.39 -3.17 -24.39
N GLU A 148 13.03 -4.04 -25.33
CA GLU A 148 12.78 -3.66 -26.72
C GLU A 148 11.57 -2.70 -26.84
N PRO A 149 11.74 -1.51 -27.43
CA PRO A 149 10.61 -0.62 -27.70
C PRO A 149 9.74 -1.22 -28.80
N ARG A 150 8.42 -1.05 -28.69
CA ARG A 150 7.46 -1.51 -29.71
C ARG A 150 6.36 -0.50 -29.94
N VAL A 151 5.73 -0.56 -31.10
CA VAL A 151 4.47 0.14 -31.34
C VAL A 151 3.31 -0.53 -30.61
N ALA A 152 2.40 0.27 -30.07
CA ALA A 152 1.11 -0.17 -29.60
C ALA A 152 0.21 -0.58 -30.78
N THR A 153 -0.60 -1.61 -30.57
CA THR A 153 -1.64 -2.02 -31.52
C THR A 153 -2.85 -1.11 -31.42
N GLU A 154 -3.59 -0.94 -32.53
CA GLU A 154 -4.82 -0.15 -32.54
C GLU A 154 -5.85 -0.66 -31.51
N SER A 155 -5.91 -1.97 -31.30
CA SER A 155 -6.71 -2.62 -30.25
C SER A 155 -6.28 -2.27 -28.81
N GLU A 156 -5.01 -1.98 -28.56
CA GLU A 156 -4.56 -1.48 -27.25
C GLU A 156 -5.03 -0.04 -27.05
N ILE A 157 -4.84 0.84 -28.04
CA ILE A 157 -5.26 2.25 -27.97
C ILE A 157 -6.78 2.38 -27.76
N LEU A 158 -7.58 1.57 -28.46
CA LEU A 158 -9.05 1.55 -28.38
C LEU A 158 -9.61 1.16 -26.99
N THR A 159 -8.80 0.66 -26.06
CA THR A 159 -9.25 0.36 -24.69
C THR A 159 -9.60 1.63 -23.90
N LYS A 160 -8.92 2.75 -24.17
CA LYS A 160 -9.15 4.05 -23.49
C LYS A 160 -9.48 5.20 -24.44
N HIS A 161 -9.11 5.14 -25.73
CA HIS A 161 -9.34 6.21 -26.71
C HIS A 161 -10.38 5.84 -27.78
N SER A 162 -10.92 6.86 -28.44
CA SER A 162 -11.90 6.72 -29.51
C SER A 162 -11.26 6.47 -30.88
N GLN A 163 -11.94 5.69 -31.73
CA GLN A 163 -11.54 5.50 -33.13
C GLN A 163 -11.40 6.84 -33.87
N LYS A 164 -12.28 7.84 -33.61
CA LYS A 164 -12.21 9.17 -34.23
C LYS A 164 -10.85 9.84 -34.01
N GLN A 165 -10.27 9.76 -32.80
CA GLN A 165 -8.92 10.29 -32.56
C GLN A 165 -7.88 9.51 -33.37
N ILE A 166 -7.89 8.17 -33.26
CA ILE A 166 -6.92 7.32 -33.97
C ILE A 166 -6.91 7.64 -35.46
N ASP A 167 -8.09 7.74 -36.10
CA ASP A 167 -8.23 8.05 -37.51
C ASP A 167 -7.69 9.46 -37.86
N ILE A 168 -7.98 10.47 -37.01
CA ILE A 168 -7.46 11.84 -37.19
C ILE A 168 -5.93 11.87 -37.14
N LEU A 169 -5.31 11.24 -36.13
CA LEU A 169 -3.85 11.27 -35.98
C LEU A 169 -3.16 10.41 -37.05
N LYS A 170 -3.76 9.27 -37.41
CA LYS A 170 -3.29 8.39 -38.48
C LYS A 170 -3.31 9.07 -39.85
N ALA A 171 -4.22 10.02 -40.07
CA ALA A 171 -4.26 10.83 -41.29
C ALA A 171 -3.09 11.85 -41.38
N THR A 172 -2.44 12.21 -40.27
CA THR A 172 -1.29 13.14 -40.28
C THR A 172 0.06 12.45 -40.41
N ASP A 173 0.11 11.12 -40.37
CA ASP A 173 1.35 10.34 -40.48
C ASP A 173 2.03 10.57 -41.85
N GLY A 174 3.25 11.10 -41.83
CA GLY A 174 4.00 11.51 -43.02
C GLY A 174 3.46 12.75 -43.75
N CYS A 175 2.53 13.53 -43.16
CA CYS A 175 2.03 14.77 -43.76
C CYS A 175 3.12 15.86 -43.82
N ALA A 176 3.35 16.43 -45.01
CA ALA A 176 4.36 17.47 -45.22
C ALA A 176 3.80 18.91 -45.16
N ASP A 177 2.48 19.09 -45.14
CA ASP A 177 1.84 20.40 -45.03
C ASP A 177 1.85 20.89 -43.58
N SER A 178 2.81 21.76 -43.24
CA SER A 178 2.92 22.36 -41.91
C SER A 178 1.78 23.33 -41.58
N GLU A 179 1.12 23.94 -42.56
CA GLU A 179 0.02 24.90 -42.31
C GLU A 179 -1.26 24.16 -41.89
N ASN A 180 -1.61 23.05 -42.54
CA ASN A 180 -2.73 22.20 -42.13
C ASN A 180 -2.44 21.48 -40.80
N LEU A 181 -1.19 21.08 -40.53
CA LEU A 181 -0.79 20.56 -39.22
C LEU A 181 -0.92 21.61 -38.11
N GLU A 182 -0.50 22.86 -38.34
CA GLU A 182 -0.71 23.96 -37.40
C GLU A 182 -2.21 24.25 -37.20
N LEU A 183 -3.00 24.24 -38.28
CA LEU A 183 -4.45 24.44 -38.23
C LEU A 183 -5.17 23.31 -37.44
N LEU A 184 -4.74 22.05 -37.58
CA LEU A 184 -5.24 20.95 -36.77
C LEU A 184 -4.85 21.12 -35.30
N SER A 185 -3.59 21.51 -35.05
CA SER A 185 -3.05 21.74 -33.71
C SER A 185 -3.82 22.83 -32.96
N SER A 186 -4.16 23.93 -33.64
CA SER A 186 -4.94 25.05 -33.09
C SER A 186 -6.35 24.68 -32.59
N LYS A 187 -6.83 23.45 -32.81
CA LYS A 187 -8.13 22.97 -32.30
C LYS A 187 -8.05 22.35 -30.89
N TYR A 188 -6.84 22.15 -30.38
CA TYR A 188 -6.59 21.44 -29.12
C TYR A 188 -5.70 22.29 -28.21
N ASP A 189 -5.91 22.15 -26.90
CA ASP A 189 -5.20 22.94 -25.91
C ASP A 189 -3.76 22.43 -25.70
N ALA A 190 -2.78 23.32 -25.84
CA ALA A 190 -1.34 23.04 -25.76
C ALA A 190 -0.91 21.80 -26.59
N ILE A 191 -1.15 21.80 -27.90
CA ILE A 191 -0.79 20.70 -28.82
C ILE A 191 -0.03 21.23 -30.04
N PHE A 192 0.94 20.47 -30.53
CA PHE A 192 1.47 20.55 -31.89
C PHE A 192 1.50 19.17 -32.55
N VAL A 193 1.09 19.07 -33.81
CA VAL A 193 1.13 17.84 -34.59
C VAL A 193 2.24 17.90 -35.63
N HIS A 194 3.04 16.84 -35.71
CA HIS A 194 4.18 16.65 -36.59
C HIS A 194 3.96 15.39 -37.46
N PRO A 195 4.54 15.25 -38.67
CA PRO A 195 4.47 14.03 -39.49
C PRO A 195 4.88 12.72 -38.80
N SER A 196 5.56 12.78 -37.65
CA SER A 196 5.94 11.61 -36.84
C SER A 196 5.03 11.33 -35.64
N THR A 197 4.10 12.24 -35.29
CA THR A 197 3.32 12.17 -34.04
C THR A 197 2.58 10.86 -33.88
N TYR A 198 1.90 10.36 -34.93
CA TYR A 198 1.13 9.12 -34.86
C TYR A 198 2.00 7.92 -34.50
N ARG A 199 3.02 7.63 -35.31
CA ARG A 199 3.93 6.50 -35.06
C ARG A 199 4.69 6.61 -33.73
N LEU A 200 5.10 7.81 -33.32
CA LEU A 200 5.84 7.99 -32.07
C LEU A 200 4.92 7.91 -30.84
N SER A 201 3.67 8.35 -30.94
CA SER A 201 2.67 8.11 -29.89
C SER A 201 2.38 6.62 -29.71
N LEU A 202 2.28 5.87 -30.81
CA LEU A 202 2.17 4.40 -30.72
C LEU A 202 3.43 3.76 -30.11
N LEU A 203 4.63 4.25 -30.44
CA LEU A 203 5.89 3.76 -29.91
C LEU A 203 6.05 4.08 -28.42
N ALA A 204 5.64 5.27 -27.96
CA ALA A 204 5.63 5.67 -26.55
C ALA A 204 4.70 4.79 -25.71
N VAL A 205 3.45 4.57 -26.17
CA VAL A 205 2.50 3.68 -25.51
C VAL A 205 3.02 2.24 -25.48
N GLY A 206 3.45 1.70 -26.62
CA GLY A 206 3.87 0.30 -26.71
C GLY A 206 5.14 0.00 -25.91
N SER A 207 6.06 0.96 -25.84
CA SER A 207 7.24 0.96 -24.94
C SER A 207 6.82 0.90 -23.47
N THR A 208 5.87 1.73 -23.06
CA THR A 208 5.35 1.78 -21.68
C THR A 208 4.64 0.49 -21.30
N ILE A 209 3.81 -0.05 -22.20
CA ILE A 209 3.17 -1.35 -22.01
C ILE A 209 4.23 -2.46 -21.87
N ASN A 210 5.26 -2.49 -22.73
CA ASN A 210 6.28 -3.53 -22.67
C ASN A 210 7.07 -3.48 -21.36
N LEU A 211 7.40 -2.29 -20.87
CA LEU A 211 8.05 -2.11 -19.56
C LEU A 211 7.19 -2.69 -18.43
N VAL A 212 5.91 -2.29 -18.36
CA VAL A 212 4.98 -2.75 -17.31
C VAL A 212 4.77 -4.25 -17.37
N GLU A 213 4.58 -4.83 -18.57
CA GLU A 213 4.48 -6.27 -18.74
C GLU A 213 5.74 -7.02 -18.27
N SER A 214 6.94 -6.55 -18.64
CA SER A 214 8.21 -7.18 -18.22
C SER A 214 8.43 -7.09 -16.70
N ILE A 215 8.00 -6.02 -16.04
CA ILE A 215 8.00 -5.91 -14.57
C ILE A 215 7.01 -6.92 -13.95
N CYS A 216 5.76 -6.96 -14.43
CA CYS A 216 4.75 -7.85 -13.87
C CYS A 216 5.08 -9.34 -14.05
N LYS A 217 5.63 -9.72 -15.21
CA LYS A 217 6.14 -11.07 -15.51
C LYS A 217 7.43 -11.39 -14.73
N GLY A 218 8.08 -10.39 -14.13
CA GLY A 218 9.33 -10.54 -13.39
C GLY A 218 10.54 -10.82 -14.28
N GLU A 219 10.55 -10.31 -15.50
CA GLU A 219 11.70 -10.31 -16.42
C GLU A 219 12.76 -9.27 -16.00
N VAL A 220 12.31 -8.22 -15.30
CA VAL A 220 13.07 -7.19 -14.58
C VAL A 220 12.42 -6.96 -13.20
N GLN A 221 13.08 -6.23 -12.31
CA GLN A 221 12.56 -5.88 -10.99
C GLN A 221 11.59 -4.69 -11.06
N ASN A 222 12.05 -3.66 -11.74
CA ASN A 222 11.49 -2.32 -11.88
C ASN A 222 12.03 -1.74 -13.19
N GLY A 223 11.69 -0.51 -13.55
CA GLY A 223 12.36 0.14 -14.67
C GLY A 223 11.79 1.48 -15.10
N MET A 224 12.40 2.07 -16.13
CA MET A 224 12.06 3.39 -16.64
C MET A 224 11.79 3.38 -18.15
N ALA A 225 10.75 4.10 -18.57
CA ALA A 225 10.44 4.42 -19.95
C ALA A 225 10.81 5.89 -20.19
N ILE A 226 11.93 6.14 -20.85
CA ILE A 226 12.34 7.48 -21.29
C ILE A 226 11.71 7.67 -22.66
N ILE A 227 10.51 8.27 -22.67
CA ILE A 227 9.63 8.31 -23.83
C ILE A 227 9.12 9.73 -24.13
N ARG A 228 8.58 9.89 -25.34
CA ARG A 228 7.87 11.09 -25.82
C ARG A 228 7.05 10.72 -27.07
N PRO A 229 5.88 11.33 -27.30
CA PRO A 229 5.22 12.36 -26.48
C PRO A 229 4.69 11.83 -25.12
N PRO A 230 4.41 12.73 -24.15
CA PRO A 230 3.78 12.39 -22.87
C PRO A 230 2.33 11.90 -23.05
N GLY A 231 1.70 11.46 -21.96
CA GLY A 231 0.40 10.78 -22.00
C GLY A 231 -0.67 11.21 -20.99
N HIS A 232 -0.32 11.66 -19.77
CA HIS A 232 -1.32 11.79 -18.69
C HIS A 232 -2.49 12.79 -18.92
N HIS A 233 -2.38 13.70 -19.89
CA HIS A 233 -3.47 14.59 -20.32
C HIS A 233 -4.31 14.08 -21.51
N ALA A 234 -3.93 12.98 -22.16
CA ALA A 234 -4.60 12.53 -23.39
C ALA A 234 -6.00 11.96 -23.09
N MET A 235 -7.04 12.72 -23.46
CA MET A 235 -8.43 12.36 -23.18
C MET A 235 -8.93 11.27 -24.14
N LYS A 236 -10.05 10.64 -23.78
CA LYS A 236 -10.73 9.60 -24.60
C LYS A 236 -11.15 10.06 -26.01
N SER A 237 -11.32 11.36 -26.23
CA SER A 237 -11.78 11.93 -27.51
C SER A 237 -11.18 13.32 -27.84
N GLU A 238 -10.20 13.80 -27.08
CA GLU A 238 -9.58 15.13 -27.22
C GLU A 238 -8.07 15.01 -26.94
N TYR A 239 -7.20 15.68 -27.72
CA TYR A 239 -5.77 15.82 -27.38
C TYR A 239 -5.60 17.05 -26.48
N CYS A 240 -4.64 17.02 -25.56
CA CYS A 240 -4.44 18.09 -24.59
C CYS A 240 -3.02 18.00 -24.01
N GLY A 241 -2.38 19.14 -23.71
CA GLY A 241 -1.15 19.19 -22.91
C GLY A 241 -0.02 18.35 -23.46
N TYR A 242 0.27 18.48 -24.75
CA TYR A 242 1.26 17.70 -25.50
C TYR A 242 0.99 16.18 -25.60
N CYS A 243 -0.13 15.70 -25.05
CA CYS A 243 -0.45 14.28 -24.94
C CYS A 243 -1.46 13.83 -26.01
N PHE A 244 -1.16 12.72 -26.70
CA PHE A 244 -2.00 12.15 -27.77
C PHE A 244 -2.72 10.86 -27.36
N PHE A 245 -2.00 9.95 -26.71
CA PHE A 245 -2.52 8.71 -26.11
C PHE A 245 -1.98 8.57 -24.69
N ASN A 246 -2.79 8.05 -23.77
CA ASN A 246 -2.43 8.01 -22.35
C ASN A 246 -1.56 6.79 -22.04
N ASN A 247 -0.24 6.98 -22.14
CA ASN A 247 0.80 5.96 -21.94
C ASN A 247 0.58 5.12 -20.68
N VAL A 248 0.39 5.78 -19.53
CA VAL A 248 0.25 5.13 -18.22
C VAL A 248 -1.09 4.43 -18.07
N ALA A 249 -2.20 5.06 -18.46
CA ALA A 249 -3.52 4.45 -18.35
C ALA A 249 -3.70 3.24 -19.28
N LEU A 250 -3.12 3.27 -20.48
CA LEU A 250 -3.12 2.14 -21.41
C LEU A 250 -2.27 0.98 -20.88
N ALA A 251 -1.14 1.25 -20.22
CA ALA A 251 -0.32 0.21 -19.59
C ALA A 251 -0.99 -0.39 -18.34
N ALA A 252 -1.64 0.42 -17.50
CA ALA A 252 -2.43 -0.04 -16.36
C ALA A 252 -3.62 -0.91 -16.80
N GLU A 253 -4.40 -0.47 -17.81
CA GLU A 253 -5.50 -1.25 -18.39
C GLU A 253 -5.00 -2.55 -19.00
N LYS A 254 -3.85 -2.54 -19.68
CA LYS A 254 -3.24 -3.74 -20.23
C LYS A 254 -2.82 -4.73 -19.14
N ALA A 255 -2.28 -4.24 -18.02
CA ALA A 255 -1.94 -5.08 -16.87
C ALA A 255 -3.17 -5.70 -16.20
N LEU A 256 -4.25 -4.91 -16.00
CA LEU A 256 -5.52 -5.38 -15.44
C LEU A 256 -6.21 -6.40 -16.35
N SER A 257 -6.42 -6.06 -17.63
CA SER A 257 -7.09 -6.91 -18.62
C SER A 257 -6.33 -8.21 -18.95
N SER A 258 -5.01 -8.22 -18.76
CA SER A 258 -4.16 -9.41 -18.90
C SER A 258 -3.94 -10.16 -17.57
N ASN A 259 -4.59 -9.74 -16.48
CA ASN A 259 -4.49 -10.31 -15.13
C ASN A 259 -3.02 -10.40 -14.61
N LEU A 260 -2.22 -9.37 -14.92
CA LEU A 260 -0.82 -9.22 -14.51
C LEU A 260 -0.65 -8.45 -13.20
N ALA A 261 -1.63 -7.61 -12.86
CA ALA A 261 -1.77 -6.84 -11.61
C ALA A 261 -3.26 -6.76 -11.24
N ASN A 262 -3.55 -6.57 -9.95
CA ASN A 262 -4.92 -6.50 -9.42
C ASN A 262 -5.19 -5.21 -8.62
N ARG A 263 -4.14 -4.58 -8.08
CA ARG A 263 -4.19 -3.32 -7.33
C ARG A 263 -3.05 -2.43 -7.78
N ILE A 264 -3.35 -1.49 -8.68
CA ILE A 264 -2.36 -0.59 -9.27
C ILE A 264 -2.41 0.75 -8.54
N LEU A 265 -1.27 1.23 -8.06
CA LEU A 265 -1.12 2.61 -7.63
C LEU A 265 -0.46 3.41 -8.74
N ILE A 266 -1.14 4.44 -9.25
CA ILE A 266 -0.59 5.43 -10.16
C ILE A 266 -0.21 6.66 -9.34
N VAL A 267 1.08 6.99 -9.29
CA VAL A 267 1.60 8.21 -8.65
C VAL A 267 1.99 9.18 -9.75
N ASP A 268 1.26 10.27 -9.87
CA ASP A 268 1.52 11.37 -10.79
C ASP A 268 2.14 12.52 -10.02
N TRP A 269 3.45 12.72 -10.20
CA TRP A 269 4.20 13.81 -9.57
C TRP A 269 4.55 14.94 -10.54
N ASP A 270 4.04 14.86 -11.78
CA ASP A 270 4.08 15.96 -12.73
C ASP A 270 3.33 17.16 -12.15
N VAL A 271 3.84 18.37 -12.36
CA VAL A 271 3.27 19.57 -11.75
C VAL A 271 1.88 19.91 -12.31
N HIS A 272 1.45 19.27 -13.40
CA HIS A 272 0.12 19.40 -13.96
C HIS A 272 -0.78 18.22 -13.58
N HIS A 273 -2.07 18.49 -13.39
CA HIS A 273 -3.03 17.42 -13.11
C HIS A 273 -3.24 16.54 -14.35
N GLY A 274 -2.90 15.25 -14.27
CA GLY A 274 -3.24 14.23 -15.28
C GLY A 274 -4.73 13.88 -15.30
N GLN A 275 -5.57 14.87 -15.59
CA GLN A 275 -7.02 14.81 -15.63
C GLN A 275 -7.58 13.65 -16.48
N ALA A 276 -6.88 13.27 -17.55
CA ALA A 276 -7.30 12.13 -18.37
C ALA A 276 -7.07 10.81 -17.64
N THR A 277 -5.94 10.66 -16.95
CA THR A 277 -5.65 9.47 -16.11
C THR A 277 -6.67 9.34 -14.99
N GLN A 278 -7.00 10.44 -14.29
CA GLN A 278 -8.12 10.51 -13.33
C GLN A 278 -9.42 9.98 -13.96
N GLN A 279 -9.84 10.53 -15.10
CA GLN A 279 -11.10 10.15 -15.74
C GLN A 279 -11.15 8.70 -16.23
N MET A 280 -10.00 8.12 -16.61
CA MET A 280 -9.90 6.75 -17.12
C MET A 280 -10.07 5.66 -16.04
N PHE A 281 -9.98 6.02 -14.76
CA PHE A 281 -10.12 5.12 -13.61
C PHE A 281 -11.06 5.62 -12.51
N TYR A 282 -11.79 6.71 -12.74
CA TYR A 282 -12.60 7.42 -11.72
C TYR A 282 -13.63 6.55 -10.98
N ASN A 283 -14.05 5.43 -11.59
CA ASN A 283 -15.03 4.48 -11.03
C ASN A 283 -14.44 3.08 -10.79
N ASP A 284 -13.11 2.90 -10.82
CA ASP A 284 -12.42 1.59 -10.72
C ASP A 284 -11.56 1.47 -9.45
N PRO A 285 -12.04 0.81 -8.37
CA PRO A 285 -11.29 0.68 -7.11
C PRO A 285 -10.04 -0.22 -7.20
N ARG A 286 -9.77 -0.84 -8.35
CA ARG A 286 -8.52 -1.57 -8.60
C ARG A 286 -7.34 -0.64 -8.87
N VAL A 287 -7.61 0.64 -9.13
CA VAL A 287 -6.60 1.66 -9.39
C VAL A 287 -6.76 2.82 -8.42
N VAL A 288 -5.73 3.09 -7.63
CA VAL A 288 -5.62 4.40 -6.96
C VAL A 288 -4.85 5.33 -7.89
N TYR A 289 -5.45 6.46 -8.25
CA TYR A 289 -4.75 7.58 -8.90
C TYR A 289 -4.44 8.64 -7.84
N PHE A 290 -3.19 9.08 -7.80
CA PHE A 290 -2.70 10.08 -6.85
C PHE A 290 -1.89 11.14 -7.60
N SER A 291 -2.35 12.40 -7.60
CA SER A 291 -1.71 13.49 -8.35
C SER A 291 -1.32 14.67 -7.47
N ILE A 292 -0.06 15.11 -7.57
CA ILE A 292 0.46 16.33 -6.93
C ILE A 292 0.67 17.40 -7.99
N HIS A 293 -0.15 18.45 -8.01
CA HIS A 293 -0.14 19.42 -9.12
C HIS A 293 -0.33 20.86 -8.65
N ARG A 294 0.29 21.81 -9.35
CA ARG A 294 0.00 23.24 -9.23
C ARG A 294 -1.48 23.46 -9.57
N TYR A 295 -2.16 24.24 -8.73
CA TYR A 295 -3.59 24.46 -8.86
C TYR A 295 -3.98 25.92 -8.69
N GLU A 296 -3.44 26.57 -7.65
CA GLU A 296 -3.73 27.99 -7.34
C GLU A 296 -5.25 28.28 -7.38
N TYR A 297 -6.05 27.44 -6.72
CA TYR A 297 -7.51 27.52 -6.73
C TYR A 297 -8.15 27.43 -8.13
N GLY A 298 -7.52 26.69 -9.06
CA GLY A 298 -7.94 26.56 -10.45
C GLY A 298 -7.51 27.71 -11.36
N GLU A 299 -6.67 28.64 -10.89
CA GLU A 299 -6.08 29.70 -11.72
C GLU A 299 -4.94 29.15 -12.62
N PHE A 300 -4.32 28.03 -12.25
CA PHE A 300 -3.32 27.34 -13.07
C PHE A 300 -3.94 26.31 -14.03
N TRP A 301 -3.29 26.11 -15.18
CA TRP A 301 -3.70 25.15 -16.22
C TRP A 301 -3.71 23.70 -15.69
N PRO A 302 -4.69 22.85 -16.04
CA PRO A 302 -5.76 23.02 -17.03
C PRO A 302 -7.03 23.74 -16.52
N ASN A 303 -6.95 24.51 -15.43
CA ASN A 303 -8.04 25.34 -14.89
C ASN A 303 -9.33 24.60 -14.50
N LEU A 304 -9.24 23.29 -14.28
CA LEU A 304 -10.38 22.41 -14.01
C LEU A 304 -10.87 22.49 -12.57
N LYS A 305 -12.15 22.20 -12.33
CA LYS A 305 -12.68 22.09 -10.95
C LYS A 305 -12.37 20.73 -10.37
N GLU A 306 -12.41 19.73 -11.23
CA GLU A 306 -12.20 18.31 -10.96
C GLU A 306 -10.75 17.95 -10.56
N SER A 307 -9.82 18.91 -10.61
CA SER A 307 -8.48 18.79 -10.01
C SER A 307 -8.47 19.12 -8.51
N ASP A 308 -9.54 19.64 -7.92
CA ASP A 308 -9.55 19.98 -6.49
C ASP A 308 -9.65 18.73 -5.60
N PHE A 309 -9.20 18.84 -4.34
CA PHE A 309 -9.06 17.73 -3.38
C PHE A 309 -10.35 16.96 -3.06
N HIS A 310 -11.52 17.51 -3.38
CA HIS A 310 -12.83 16.94 -3.04
C HIS A 310 -13.43 16.09 -4.17
N TYR A 311 -12.72 15.92 -5.30
CA TYR A 311 -13.10 15.06 -6.42
C TYR A 311 -12.49 13.66 -6.28
N ILE A 312 -13.08 12.86 -5.39
CA ILE A 312 -12.46 11.63 -4.86
C ILE A 312 -12.77 10.34 -5.65
N GLY A 313 -13.43 10.43 -6.80
CA GLY A 313 -13.94 9.27 -7.56
C GLY A 313 -15.46 9.13 -7.47
N GLU A 314 -16.05 8.24 -8.27
CA GLU A 314 -17.49 7.97 -8.30
C GLU A 314 -17.84 6.46 -8.30
N ASP A 315 -19.07 6.14 -7.89
CA ASP A 315 -19.62 4.79 -7.78
C ASP A 315 -18.70 3.83 -7.00
N LEU A 316 -18.08 2.83 -7.65
CA LEU A 316 -17.17 1.89 -6.97
C LEU A 316 -15.76 2.47 -6.73
N GLY A 317 -15.37 3.53 -7.44
CA GLY A 317 -14.08 4.22 -7.30
C GLY A 317 -14.12 5.38 -6.29
N GLU A 318 -15.24 5.63 -5.62
CA GLU A 318 -15.36 6.69 -4.62
C GLU A 318 -14.35 6.49 -3.47
N GLY A 319 -13.45 7.44 -3.30
CA GLY A 319 -12.34 7.41 -2.35
C GLY A 319 -10.98 6.99 -2.95
N TYR A 320 -10.92 6.52 -4.20
CA TYR A 320 -9.70 5.99 -4.85
C TYR A 320 -8.97 7.02 -5.74
N ASN A 321 -9.51 8.23 -5.91
CA ASN A 321 -8.87 9.30 -6.65
C ASN A 321 -8.37 10.41 -5.71
N PHE A 322 -7.06 10.62 -5.60
CA PHE A 322 -6.43 11.58 -4.71
C PHE A 322 -5.84 12.76 -5.47
N ASN A 323 -6.42 13.94 -5.29
CA ASN A 323 -5.89 15.19 -5.82
C ASN A 323 -5.22 16.00 -4.71
N ILE A 324 -3.95 16.38 -4.91
CA ILE A 324 -3.17 17.21 -4.00
C ILE A 324 -2.90 18.59 -4.64
N PRO A 325 -3.89 19.50 -4.62
CA PRO A 325 -3.76 20.82 -5.25
C PRO A 325 -2.79 21.73 -4.49
N LEU A 326 -1.69 22.11 -5.15
CA LEU A 326 -0.73 23.08 -4.66
C LEU A 326 -1.27 24.49 -4.94
N ASN A 327 -1.77 25.12 -3.89
CA ASN A 327 -2.45 26.43 -3.95
C ASN A 327 -1.52 27.66 -3.91
N LYS A 328 -0.21 27.43 -4.06
CA LYS A 328 0.86 28.43 -4.23
C LYS A 328 2.00 27.82 -5.04
N THR A 329 2.74 28.66 -5.77
CA THR A 329 4.09 28.33 -6.29
C THR A 329 5.12 28.27 -5.16
N GLY A 330 6.36 27.87 -5.48
CA GLY A 330 7.47 27.88 -4.54
C GLY A 330 7.55 26.68 -3.58
N MET A 331 6.75 25.63 -3.79
CA MET A 331 6.76 24.43 -2.93
C MET A 331 8.13 23.73 -2.96
N THR A 332 8.59 23.30 -1.79
CA THR A 332 9.95 22.79 -1.55
C THR A 332 10.00 21.27 -1.41
N ASN A 333 11.20 20.73 -1.19
CA ASN A 333 11.38 19.33 -0.77
C ASN A 333 10.55 18.97 0.47
N ALA A 334 10.44 19.89 1.43
CA ALA A 334 9.72 19.65 2.68
C ALA A 334 8.21 19.50 2.46
N ASP A 335 7.64 20.28 1.53
CA ASP A 335 6.24 20.16 1.14
C ASP A 335 5.95 18.80 0.48
N TYR A 336 6.78 18.39 -0.49
CA TYR A 336 6.60 17.11 -1.20
C TYR A 336 6.81 15.88 -0.31
N ILE A 337 7.82 15.90 0.57
CA ILE A 337 8.06 14.83 1.55
C ILE A 337 6.88 14.74 2.53
N ALA A 338 6.31 15.87 2.96
CA ALA A 338 5.14 15.87 3.82
C ALA A 338 3.89 15.27 3.14
N ILE A 339 3.62 15.61 1.87
CA ILE A 339 2.52 14.98 1.09
C ILE A 339 2.69 13.45 1.09
N PHE A 340 3.91 12.97 0.87
CA PHE A 340 4.20 11.54 0.86
C PHE A 340 3.98 10.89 2.24
N GLN A 341 4.54 11.48 3.31
CA GLN A 341 4.47 10.93 4.67
C GLN A 341 3.07 11.00 5.29
N GLN A 342 2.29 12.03 4.96
CA GLN A 342 1.00 12.31 5.61
C GLN A 342 -0.21 11.76 4.82
N VAL A 343 -0.08 11.60 3.50
CA VAL A 343 -1.18 11.16 2.63
C VAL A 343 -0.82 9.89 1.89
N LEU A 344 0.18 9.93 0.99
CA LEU A 344 0.43 8.83 0.05
C LEU A 344 0.83 7.52 0.74
N LEU A 345 1.82 7.55 1.65
CA LEU A 345 2.35 6.35 2.28
C LEU A 345 1.37 5.68 3.26
N PRO A 346 0.62 6.41 4.12
CA PRO A 346 -0.43 5.82 4.94
C PRO A 346 -1.48 5.06 4.11
N MET A 347 -1.97 5.68 3.02
CA MET A 347 -2.93 5.03 2.12
C MET A 347 -2.30 3.87 1.34
N ALA A 348 -1.08 4.02 0.81
CA ALA A 348 -0.46 2.98 -0.01
C ALA A 348 -0.11 1.72 0.80
N TYR A 349 0.18 1.86 2.10
CA TYR A 349 0.35 0.73 3.02
C TYR A 349 -0.96 0.05 3.42
N GLU A 350 -2.10 0.76 3.40
CA GLU A 350 -3.44 0.17 3.53
C GLU A 350 -3.90 -0.51 2.22
N PHE A 351 -3.65 0.12 1.06
CA PHE A 351 -4.03 -0.40 -0.25
C PHE A 351 -3.21 -1.64 -0.68
N GLN A 352 -1.95 -1.73 -0.24
CA GLN A 352 -0.99 -2.77 -0.64
C GLN A 352 -1.00 -3.03 -2.16
N PRO A 353 -0.57 -2.07 -3.00
CA PRO A 353 -0.54 -2.25 -4.45
C PRO A 353 0.36 -3.44 -4.85
N ASP A 354 0.00 -4.17 -5.91
CA ASP A 354 0.82 -5.24 -6.50
C ASP A 354 1.58 -4.80 -7.78
N LEU A 355 1.35 -3.55 -8.21
CA LEU A 355 2.13 -2.79 -9.20
C LEU A 355 2.05 -1.29 -8.87
N ILE A 356 3.15 -0.56 -9.05
CA ILE A 356 3.17 0.91 -9.02
C ILE A 356 3.62 1.44 -10.38
N ILE A 357 2.91 2.44 -10.91
CA ILE A 357 3.32 3.19 -12.10
C ILE A 357 3.46 4.67 -11.70
N VAL A 358 4.59 5.29 -12.04
CA VAL A 358 4.85 6.71 -11.79
C VAL A 358 4.74 7.48 -13.10
N SER A 359 3.74 8.37 -13.20
CA SER A 359 3.71 9.44 -14.21
C SER A 359 4.72 10.48 -13.76
N ALA A 360 5.89 10.48 -14.41
CA ALA A 360 7.09 11.13 -13.92
C ALA A 360 7.40 12.40 -14.74
N GLY A 361 6.67 13.47 -14.42
CA GLY A 361 7.07 14.82 -14.78
C GLY A 361 8.23 15.33 -13.92
N TYR A 362 8.99 16.29 -14.44
CA TYR A 362 10.07 16.95 -13.69
C TYR A 362 9.95 18.48 -13.75
N ASP A 363 8.74 18.99 -13.95
CA ASP A 363 8.38 20.41 -14.00
C ASP A 363 8.07 21.00 -12.62
N ALA A 364 7.84 20.16 -11.62
CA ALA A 364 7.97 20.56 -10.21
C ALA A 364 9.44 20.83 -9.82
N ALA A 365 10.42 20.49 -10.65
CA ALA A 365 11.83 20.71 -10.35
C ALA A 365 12.22 22.19 -10.46
N LEU A 366 13.12 22.61 -9.57
CA LEU A 366 13.71 23.95 -9.52
C LEU A 366 14.12 24.44 -10.92
N GLY A 367 13.69 25.65 -11.25
CA GLY A 367 14.01 26.33 -12.51
C GLY A 367 13.06 26.05 -13.67
N CYS A 368 12.08 25.14 -13.53
CA CYS A 368 11.07 24.95 -14.57
C CYS A 368 10.16 26.20 -14.72
N PRO A 369 9.93 26.70 -15.96
CA PRO A 369 9.09 27.87 -16.19
C PRO A 369 7.60 27.62 -15.95
N GLU A 370 7.11 26.39 -16.18
CA GLU A 370 5.69 26.05 -16.00
C GLU A 370 5.30 25.87 -14.52
N GLY A 371 6.11 25.10 -13.77
CA GLY A 371 5.74 24.70 -12.41
C GLY A 371 6.04 25.72 -11.32
N GLU A 372 7.10 26.53 -11.49
CA GLU A 372 7.56 27.52 -10.50
C GLU A 372 7.76 26.97 -9.06
N MET A 373 8.02 25.66 -8.94
CA MET A 373 8.31 24.99 -7.67
C MET A 373 9.83 24.94 -7.42
N LEU A 374 10.21 24.57 -6.19
CA LEU A 374 11.60 24.58 -5.70
C LEU A 374 12.11 23.17 -5.35
N VAL A 375 11.46 22.11 -5.84
CA VAL A 375 11.89 20.73 -5.59
C VAL A 375 13.25 20.49 -6.23
N THR A 376 14.23 20.00 -5.46
CA THR A 376 15.57 19.70 -5.99
C THR A 376 15.58 18.34 -6.67
N SER A 377 16.43 18.15 -7.68
CA SER A 377 16.52 16.87 -8.42
C SER A 377 16.83 15.67 -7.54
N ALA A 378 17.50 15.87 -6.39
CA ALA A 378 17.74 14.82 -5.40
C ALA A 378 16.43 14.32 -4.73
N CYS A 379 15.44 15.19 -4.52
CA CYS A 379 14.19 14.86 -3.83
C CYS A 379 13.44 13.69 -4.50
N TYR A 380 13.40 13.64 -5.84
CA TYR A 380 12.79 12.54 -6.60
C TYR A 380 13.38 11.16 -6.25
N SER A 381 14.64 11.09 -5.80
CA SER A 381 15.25 9.85 -5.30
C SER A 381 14.58 9.37 -4.01
N HIS A 382 14.27 10.28 -3.09
CA HIS A 382 13.59 9.96 -1.82
C HIS A 382 12.13 9.60 -2.05
N LEU A 383 11.43 10.36 -2.91
CA LEU A 383 10.05 10.07 -3.31
C LEU A 383 9.96 8.65 -3.89
N LEU A 384 10.78 8.33 -4.90
CA LEU A 384 10.81 6.99 -5.50
C LEU A 384 11.27 5.92 -4.50
N SER A 385 12.28 6.19 -3.68
CA SER A 385 12.79 5.22 -2.69
C SER A 385 11.69 4.76 -1.74
N SER A 386 10.82 5.67 -1.28
CA SER A 386 9.68 5.30 -0.44
C SER A 386 8.74 4.30 -1.14
N LEU A 387 8.47 4.47 -2.44
CA LEU A 387 7.63 3.58 -3.25
C LEU A 387 8.27 2.21 -3.52
N LEU A 388 9.60 2.12 -3.58
CA LEU A 388 10.31 0.85 -3.79
C LEU A 388 10.15 -0.16 -2.63
N SER A 389 9.67 0.28 -1.47
CA SER A 389 9.30 -0.61 -0.36
C SER A 389 7.97 -1.36 -0.58
N LEU A 390 7.13 -0.87 -1.49
CA LEU A 390 5.80 -1.40 -1.79
C LEU A 390 5.81 -2.28 -3.05
N ALA A 391 4.72 -3.01 -3.30
CA ALA A 391 4.55 -3.89 -4.47
C ALA A 391 5.71 -4.88 -4.71
N ALA A 392 6.43 -5.29 -3.66
CA ALA A 392 7.69 -6.03 -3.75
C ALA A 392 8.70 -5.41 -4.74
N GLY A 393 8.79 -4.08 -4.77
CA GLY A 393 9.67 -3.30 -5.63
C GLY A 393 9.26 -3.24 -7.10
N LYS A 394 8.03 -3.64 -7.47
CA LYS A 394 7.52 -3.56 -8.85
C LYS A 394 7.06 -2.14 -9.19
N VAL A 395 8.00 -1.30 -9.59
CA VAL A 395 7.76 0.10 -9.96
C VAL A 395 8.16 0.37 -11.41
N ALA A 396 7.24 0.92 -12.19
CA ALA A 396 7.51 1.45 -13.53
C ALA A 396 7.50 2.98 -13.49
N VAL A 397 8.55 3.64 -14.00
CA VAL A 397 8.65 5.10 -14.09
C VAL A 397 8.49 5.50 -15.56
N VAL A 398 7.59 6.42 -15.86
CA VAL A 398 7.23 6.79 -17.25
C VAL A 398 7.37 8.30 -17.39
N LEU A 399 8.23 8.76 -18.31
CA LEU A 399 8.51 10.18 -18.48
C LEU A 399 7.26 10.94 -19.01
N GLU A 400 6.86 12.01 -18.32
CA GLU A 400 5.76 12.91 -18.70
C GLU A 400 6.34 14.32 -19.04
N GLY A 401 6.07 15.35 -18.22
CA GLY A 401 6.51 16.74 -18.35
C GLY A 401 7.89 17.07 -17.77
N GLY A 402 8.16 18.35 -17.53
CA GLY A 402 9.48 18.90 -17.16
C GLY A 402 10.19 19.60 -18.31
N TYR A 403 10.41 20.92 -18.17
CA TYR A 403 10.81 21.80 -19.28
C TYR A 403 12.10 22.61 -19.03
N CYS A 404 12.59 22.68 -17.78
CA CYS A 404 13.99 23.06 -17.55
C CYS A 404 14.89 21.85 -17.80
N LEU A 405 15.51 21.79 -18.99
CA LEU A 405 16.30 20.65 -19.46
C LEU A 405 17.37 20.16 -18.45
N LYS A 406 17.91 21.06 -17.63
CA LYS A 406 18.98 20.76 -16.66
C LYS A 406 18.45 20.04 -15.42
N SER A 407 17.38 20.54 -14.81
CA SER A 407 16.77 19.90 -13.63
C SER A 407 15.95 18.66 -14.00
N LEU A 408 15.34 18.64 -15.20
CA LEU A 408 14.77 17.45 -15.85
C LEU A 408 15.83 16.33 -15.98
N ALA A 409 16.94 16.60 -16.67
CA ALA A 409 17.94 15.58 -16.95
C ALA A 409 18.58 15.03 -15.67
N GLU A 410 18.85 15.89 -14.68
CA GLU A 410 19.34 15.47 -13.37
C GLU A 410 18.28 14.66 -12.61
N GLY A 411 17.03 15.14 -12.53
CA GLY A 411 15.95 14.46 -11.81
C GLY A 411 15.65 13.07 -12.37
N ALA A 412 15.58 12.95 -13.69
CA ALA A 412 15.40 11.67 -14.39
C ALA A 412 16.58 10.71 -14.14
N ALA A 413 17.83 11.18 -14.23
CA ALA A 413 19.00 10.35 -14.00
C ALA A 413 19.12 9.89 -12.54
N LEU A 414 18.81 10.75 -11.56
CA LEU A 414 18.78 10.37 -10.14
C LEU A 414 17.62 9.41 -9.82
N THR A 415 16.50 9.53 -10.52
CA THR A 415 15.40 8.55 -10.48
C THR A 415 15.86 7.18 -10.99
N LEU A 416 16.54 7.11 -12.14
CA LEU A 416 17.11 5.87 -12.67
C LEU A 416 18.19 5.26 -11.75
N ARG A 417 19.05 6.11 -11.16
CA ARG A 417 20.06 5.70 -10.16
C ARG A 417 19.40 5.05 -8.94
N THR A 418 18.26 5.58 -8.50
CA THR A 418 17.45 5.00 -7.41
C THR A 418 16.79 3.68 -7.82
N LEU A 419 16.25 3.58 -9.04
CA LEU A 419 15.74 2.30 -9.58
C LEU A 419 16.82 1.21 -9.62
N LEU A 420 18.08 1.58 -9.88
CA LEU A 420 19.23 0.67 -9.85
C LEU A 420 19.67 0.24 -8.43
N GLY A 421 19.09 0.83 -7.38
CA GLY A 421 19.37 0.48 -5.99
C GLY A 421 20.72 1.00 -5.47
N ASP A 422 21.11 2.20 -5.92
CA ASP A 422 22.16 3.03 -5.31
C ASP A 422 21.55 3.90 -4.19
N PRO A 423 22.35 4.38 -3.21
CA PRO A 423 21.84 5.17 -2.08
C PRO A 423 21.21 6.50 -2.52
N CYS A 424 20.19 6.98 -1.79
CA CYS A 424 19.63 8.30 -2.04
C CYS A 424 20.68 9.40 -1.77
N PRO A 425 20.87 10.40 -2.67
CA PRO A 425 21.77 11.51 -2.40
C PRO A 425 21.33 12.32 -1.18
N ILE A 426 22.27 12.85 -0.40
CA ILE A 426 21.94 13.67 0.79
C ILE A 426 21.15 14.92 0.36
N LEU A 427 20.00 15.16 1.00
CA LEU A 427 19.25 16.40 0.82
C LEU A 427 19.93 17.57 1.54
N GLN A 428 19.76 18.76 0.98
CA GLN A 428 19.95 19.99 1.75
C GLN A 428 18.98 19.99 2.95
N THR A 429 19.36 20.65 4.04
CA THR A 429 18.49 20.84 5.22
C THR A 429 17.11 21.30 4.77
N LEU A 430 16.07 20.59 5.23
CA LEU A 430 14.70 20.87 4.81
C LEU A 430 14.22 22.21 5.38
N ASP A 431 13.58 22.99 4.52
CA ASP A 431 12.75 24.13 4.92
C ASP A 431 11.54 23.66 5.76
N LEU A 432 10.81 24.61 6.36
CA LEU A 432 9.54 24.28 7.00
C LEU A 432 8.46 24.06 5.94
N PRO A 433 7.66 22.97 6.01
CA PRO A 433 6.51 22.79 5.13
C PRO A 433 5.56 23.98 5.23
N SER A 434 5.11 24.48 4.09
CA SER A 434 4.29 25.68 4.02
C SER A 434 2.94 25.50 4.72
N SER A 435 2.38 26.59 5.26
CA SER A 435 1.00 26.56 5.76
C SER A 435 -0.01 26.18 4.66
N SER A 436 0.30 26.54 3.41
CA SER A 436 -0.53 26.18 2.26
C SER A 436 -0.57 24.68 2.00
N ILE A 437 0.56 23.96 2.13
CA ILE A 437 0.52 22.50 1.93
C ILE A 437 -0.12 21.80 3.11
N ARG A 438 0.07 22.29 4.35
CA ARG A 438 -0.64 21.77 5.53
C ARG A 438 -2.15 21.86 5.35
N ASP A 439 -2.66 22.99 4.89
CA ASP A 439 -4.09 23.18 4.70
C ASP A 439 -4.63 22.28 3.56
N THR A 440 -3.87 22.08 2.47
CA THR A 440 -4.18 21.09 1.42
C THR A 440 -4.17 19.65 1.97
N ILE A 441 -3.13 19.23 2.70
CA ILE A 441 -3.02 17.88 3.29
C ILE A 441 -4.21 17.59 4.20
N LEU A 442 -4.56 18.52 5.10
CA LEU A 442 -5.70 18.36 6.01
C LEU A 442 -7.05 18.32 5.28
N ASN A 443 -7.20 19.08 4.19
CA ASN A 443 -8.37 19.01 3.31
C ASN A 443 -8.51 17.65 2.62
N VAL A 444 -7.40 17.08 2.12
CA VAL A 444 -7.36 15.74 1.49
C VAL A 444 -7.66 14.66 2.51
N ILE A 445 -6.99 14.65 3.67
CA ILE A 445 -7.25 13.70 4.76
C ILE A 445 -8.74 13.76 5.16
N TYR A 446 -9.32 14.96 5.29
CA TYR A 446 -10.74 15.11 5.57
C TYR A 446 -11.66 14.50 4.50
N ALA A 447 -11.37 14.71 3.21
CA ALA A 447 -12.16 14.15 2.11
C ALA A 447 -12.09 12.61 2.05
N HIS A 448 -10.91 12.03 2.34
CA HIS A 448 -10.67 10.59 2.23
C HIS A 448 -10.89 9.79 3.53
N ARG A 449 -11.00 10.44 4.69
CA ARG A 449 -11.23 9.81 6.01
C ARG A 449 -12.41 8.83 6.09
N PRO A 450 -13.54 9.01 5.37
CA PRO A 450 -14.62 8.01 5.38
C PRO A 450 -14.26 6.68 4.71
N TYR A 451 -13.25 6.66 3.83
CA TYR A 451 -12.94 5.54 2.93
C TYR A 451 -11.67 4.78 3.35
N TRP A 452 -10.72 5.46 4.00
CA TRP A 452 -9.42 4.90 4.39
C TRP A 452 -9.22 4.94 5.90
N LYS A 453 -8.92 3.77 6.48
CA LYS A 453 -8.74 3.58 7.94
C LYS A 453 -7.55 4.36 8.46
N CYS A 454 -6.47 4.48 7.69
CA CYS A 454 -5.25 5.21 8.04
C CYS A 454 -5.50 6.68 8.46
N TYR A 455 -6.57 7.30 7.95
CA TYR A 455 -6.98 8.66 8.29
C TYR A 455 -8.04 8.75 9.40
N GLN A 456 -8.66 7.63 9.81
CA GLN A 456 -9.75 7.64 10.80
C GLN A 456 -9.27 8.00 12.20
N TYR A 457 -7.98 7.85 12.48
CA TYR A 457 -7.34 8.22 13.75
C TYR A 457 -7.14 9.73 13.94
N GLN A 458 -7.27 10.52 12.87
CA GLN A 458 -7.20 11.97 12.97
C GLN A 458 -8.29 12.47 13.92
N GLU A 459 -7.92 13.28 14.91
CA GLU A 459 -8.85 13.86 15.88
C GLU A 459 -9.94 14.66 15.17
N THR A 460 -11.15 14.71 15.76
CA THR A 460 -12.28 15.43 15.15
C THR A 460 -13.06 16.27 16.15
N HIS A 461 -13.50 17.45 15.71
CA HIS A 461 -14.30 18.40 16.49
C HIS A 461 -15.66 18.67 15.82
N SER A 462 -16.68 19.04 16.60
CA SER A 462 -17.93 19.56 16.03
C SER A 462 -17.83 21.06 15.82
N ILE A 463 -18.20 21.54 14.63
CA ILE A 463 -18.25 22.99 14.33
C ILE A 463 -19.23 23.75 15.24
N ASN A 464 -20.21 23.05 15.82
CA ASN A 464 -21.22 23.63 16.71
C ASN A 464 -20.75 23.69 18.18
N SER A 465 -19.58 23.14 18.50
CA SER A 465 -19.03 23.14 19.86
C SER A 465 -18.34 24.46 20.20
N ILE A 466 -18.87 25.17 21.20
CA ILE A 466 -18.26 26.37 21.77
C ILE A 466 -17.15 25.93 22.75
N THR A 467 -15.90 26.26 22.43
CA THR A 467 -14.77 26.18 23.37
C THR A 467 -14.22 27.58 23.64
N HIS A 468 -13.82 27.81 24.88
CA HIS A 468 -13.08 29.02 25.28
C HIS A 468 -11.56 28.74 25.40
N ASN A 469 -11.12 27.51 25.15
CA ASN A 469 -9.69 27.18 25.14
C ASN A 469 -9.06 27.64 23.82
N LYS A 470 -8.12 28.59 23.91
CA LYS A 470 -7.38 29.14 22.76
C LYS A 470 -6.51 28.11 22.06
N GLU A 471 -5.92 27.17 22.79
CA GLU A 471 -5.07 26.13 22.21
C GLU A 471 -5.90 25.11 21.43
N GLU A 472 -7.04 24.71 21.98
CA GLU A 472 -7.99 23.84 21.29
C GLU A 472 -8.51 24.51 20.00
N LEU A 473 -8.88 25.79 20.06
CA LEU A 473 -9.32 26.56 18.89
C LEU A 473 -8.21 26.69 17.83
N ALA A 474 -6.95 26.88 18.24
CA ALA A 474 -5.81 26.92 17.32
C ALA A 474 -5.48 25.54 16.70
N ASN A 475 -5.93 24.43 17.29
CA ASN A 475 -5.77 23.07 16.78
C ASN A 475 -7.00 22.55 16.02
N ARG A 476 -7.91 23.43 15.58
CA ARG A 476 -9.06 23.09 14.71
C ARG A 476 -8.74 23.49 13.27
N HIS A 477 -8.83 22.54 12.34
CA HIS A 477 -8.73 22.80 10.91
C HIS A 477 -10.08 23.26 10.34
N VAL A 478 -10.06 24.18 9.37
CA VAL A 478 -11.27 24.63 8.65
C VAL A 478 -11.17 24.21 7.20
N VAL A 479 -12.08 23.34 6.79
CA VAL A 479 -12.13 22.84 5.41
C VAL A 479 -12.79 23.89 4.52
N MET A 480 -12.08 24.33 3.48
CA MET A 480 -12.57 25.31 2.51
C MET A 480 -12.33 24.81 1.09
N VAL A 481 -13.39 24.83 0.27
CA VAL A 481 -13.33 24.62 -1.18
C VAL A 481 -13.35 25.99 -1.85
N THR A 482 -12.36 26.28 -2.69
CA THR A 482 -12.26 27.57 -3.40
C THR A 482 -11.84 27.33 -4.84
N TYR A 483 -12.59 27.88 -5.78
CA TYR A 483 -12.27 27.87 -7.20
C TYR A 483 -12.43 29.28 -7.77
N LYS A 484 -11.40 29.74 -8.48
CA LYS A 484 -11.30 31.04 -9.13
C LYS A 484 -11.01 30.95 -10.63
N GLY A 485 -10.77 29.73 -11.14
CA GLY A 485 -10.47 29.48 -12.54
C GLY A 485 -11.55 29.95 -13.52
N SER A 486 -11.15 30.09 -14.78
CA SER A 486 -12.04 30.35 -15.91
C SER A 486 -12.36 29.05 -16.65
N ILE A 487 -13.61 28.88 -17.07
CA ILE A 487 -14.08 27.72 -17.86
C ILE A 487 -14.19 28.10 -19.36
N PHE A 488 -13.41 29.09 -19.79
CA PHE A 488 -13.43 29.55 -21.19
C PHE A 488 -12.52 28.68 -22.06
N LYS A 489 -13.12 27.80 -22.88
CA LYS A 489 -12.41 27.18 -24.01
C LYS A 489 -12.57 28.08 -25.26
N PRO A 490 -11.49 28.53 -25.92
CA PRO A 490 -11.57 29.27 -27.18
C PRO A 490 -11.88 28.34 -28.37
N ASP A 491 -12.42 28.90 -29.46
CA ASP A 491 -12.63 28.17 -30.73
C ASP A 491 -11.31 27.75 -31.41
N LYS A 492 -10.22 28.46 -31.09
CA LYS A 492 -8.85 28.17 -31.51
C LYS A 492 -7.85 28.54 -30.41
N TYR A 493 -6.84 27.71 -30.23
CA TYR A 493 -5.71 27.92 -29.34
C TYR A 493 -4.53 28.53 -30.11
N GLU A 494 -3.76 29.38 -29.43
CA GLU A 494 -2.52 29.94 -29.97
C GLU A 494 -1.45 28.84 -30.07
N THR A 495 -0.79 28.76 -31.22
CA THR A 495 0.18 27.69 -31.56
C THR A 495 1.65 28.11 -31.43
N ARG A 496 1.90 29.40 -31.11
CA ARG A 496 3.24 30.03 -31.09
C ARG A 496 3.38 30.95 -29.88
N ASN A 497 4.52 30.89 -29.19
CA ASN A 497 4.79 31.69 -27.97
C ASN A 497 3.69 31.59 -26.90
N CYS A 498 3.00 30.44 -26.82
CA CYS A 498 1.83 30.21 -25.96
C CYS A 498 2.17 29.62 -24.58
N TYR A 499 3.39 29.84 -24.11
CA TYR A 499 3.98 29.26 -22.90
C TYR A 499 4.77 30.32 -22.11
N PRO A 500 4.93 30.19 -20.78
CA PRO A 500 5.71 31.11 -19.97
C PRO A 500 7.20 31.15 -20.37
N THR A 501 7.75 32.36 -20.42
CA THR A 501 9.18 32.59 -20.66
C THR A 501 9.82 33.28 -19.45
N GLN A 502 10.98 32.79 -19.01
CA GLN A 502 11.76 33.41 -17.94
C GLN A 502 12.69 34.51 -18.48
N SER A 503 12.97 35.53 -17.67
CA SER A 503 13.97 36.55 -18.04
C SER A 503 15.39 35.97 -18.01
N LYS A 504 16.31 36.60 -18.74
CA LYS A 504 17.71 36.16 -18.82
C LYS A 504 18.39 36.14 -17.45
N GLU A 505 18.07 37.10 -16.60
CA GLU A 505 18.57 37.22 -15.24
C GLU A 505 18.09 36.06 -14.36
N VAL A 506 16.81 35.66 -14.49
CA VAL A 506 16.26 34.49 -13.78
C VAL A 506 16.97 33.21 -14.24
N LEU A 507 17.15 33.03 -15.55
CA LEU A 507 17.85 31.87 -16.11
C LEU A 507 19.30 31.77 -15.63
N GLU A 508 20.06 32.88 -15.61
CA GLU A 508 21.44 32.91 -15.11
C GLU A 508 21.53 32.56 -13.60
N VAL A 509 20.59 33.05 -12.78
CA VAL A 509 20.52 32.72 -11.35
C VAL A 509 20.12 31.25 -11.13
N MET A 510 19.14 30.73 -11.87
CA MET A 510 18.73 29.33 -11.79
C MET A 510 19.83 28.39 -12.27
N GLU A 511 20.52 28.72 -13.37
CA GLU A 511 21.65 27.94 -13.86
C GLU A 511 22.76 27.82 -12.80
N LYS A 512 23.12 28.92 -12.15
CA LYS A 512 24.11 28.91 -11.06
C LYS A 512 23.66 28.00 -9.91
N LYS A 513 22.41 28.16 -9.43
CA LYS A 513 21.87 27.34 -8.32
C LYS A 513 21.79 25.85 -8.68
N LEU A 514 21.45 25.51 -9.93
CA LEU A 514 21.45 24.14 -10.42
C LEU A 514 22.86 23.56 -10.56
N ASN A 515 23.84 24.35 -11.01
CA ASN A 515 25.26 23.93 -11.01
C ASN A 515 25.75 23.61 -9.59
N GLU A 516 25.44 24.46 -8.61
CA GLU A 516 25.80 24.23 -7.20
C GLU A 516 25.13 22.95 -6.67
N LEU A 517 23.82 22.77 -6.89
CA LEU A 517 23.10 21.55 -6.50
C LEU A 517 23.72 20.27 -7.09
N ILE A 518 24.00 20.26 -8.40
CA ILE A 518 24.62 19.10 -9.08
C ILE A 518 26.03 18.84 -8.52
N LEU A 519 26.84 19.88 -8.32
CA LEU A 519 28.21 19.77 -7.80
C LEU A 519 28.26 19.22 -6.37
N PHE A 520 27.29 19.58 -5.51
CA PHE A 520 27.20 19.10 -4.13
C PHE A 520 26.36 17.82 -3.96
N THR A 521 25.80 17.26 -5.04
CA THR A 521 25.05 16.00 -4.98
C THR A 521 26.02 14.84 -4.73
N ASN A 522 25.96 14.24 -3.54
CA ASN A 522 26.77 13.06 -3.24
C ASN A 522 26.25 11.83 -4.02
N LEU A 523 27.03 11.40 -5.02
CA LEU A 523 26.74 10.20 -5.81
C LEU A 523 27.61 9.00 -5.45
N HIS A 524 28.44 9.11 -4.39
CA HIS A 524 29.33 8.05 -3.94
C HIS A 524 28.59 6.72 -3.72
N LYS A 525 29.28 5.63 -4.00
CA LYS A 525 28.79 4.26 -3.85
C LYS A 525 29.94 3.41 -3.34
N ALA A 526 29.78 2.85 -2.15
CA ALA A 526 30.75 1.91 -1.58
C ALA A 526 30.88 0.64 -2.45
N PRO A 527 32.05 -0.01 -2.48
CA PRO A 527 32.27 -1.25 -3.23
C PRO A 527 31.44 -2.42 -2.66
N HIS A 528 31.15 -2.41 -1.35
CA HIS A 528 30.27 -3.38 -0.70
C HIS A 528 28.94 -2.72 -0.29
N LYS A 529 27.80 -3.39 -0.51
CA LYS A 529 26.50 -2.86 -0.07
C LYS A 529 26.30 -2.97 1.44
N VAL A 530 26.64 -4.13 2.00
CA VAL A 530 26.39 -4.47 3.40
C VAL A 530 27.61 -5.20 3.94
N CYS A 531 28.13 -4.73 5.07
CA CYS A 531 29.12 -5.44 5.85
C CYS A 531 28.45 -6.15 7.04
N ILE A 532 28.99 -7.30 7.44
CA ILE A 532 28.49 -8.08 8.58
C ILE A 532 29.67 -8.42 9.48
N VAL A 533 29.53 -8.16 10.79
CA VAL A 533 30.49 -8.59 11.81
C VAL A 533 29.84 -9.59 12.77
N TYR A 534 30.61 -10.62 13.12
CA TYR A 534 30.27 -11.67 14.09
C TYR A 534 31.57 -12.30 14.60
N ASP A 535 31.68 -12.52 15.90
CA ASP A 535 32.83 -13.21 16.53
C ASP A 535 32.32 -14.18 17.59
N GLU A 536 32.74 -15.45 17.49
CA GLU A 536 32.30 -16.51 18.39
C GLU A 536 32.75 -16.32 19.85
N LYS A 537 33.77 -15.48 20.12
CA LYS A 537 34.18 -15.13 21.51
C LYS A 537 33.01 -14.56 22.30
N MET A 538 32.10 -13.82 21.67
CA MET A 538 30.90 -13.27 22.31
C MET A 538 29.97 -14.37 22.86
N GLN A 539 30.06 -15.62 22.38
CA GLN A 539 29.29 -16.75 22.91
C GLN A 539 29.78 -17.24 24.28
N LYS A 540 30.96 -16.82 24.75
CA LYS A 540 31.53 -17.29 26.03
C LYS A 540 30.90 -16.65 27.27
N HIS A 541 30.31 -15.47 27.15
CA HIS A 541 29.49 -14.89 28.23
C HIS A 541 28.17 -15.67 28.33
N CYS A 542 27.99 -16.44 29.40
CA CYS A 542 26.80 -17.25 29.61
C CYS A 542 26.43 -17.37 31.10
N ASN A 543 25.15 -17.58 31.38
CA ASN A 543 24.66 -17.82 32.73
C ASN A 543 24.86 -19.31 33.08
N ILE A 544 25.85 -19.61 33.93
CA ILE A 544 26.14 -20.99 34.36
C ILE A 544 25.05 -21.51 35.32
N SER A 545 24.44 -20.62 36.10
CA SER A 545 23.42 -20.97 37.10
C SER A 545 22.03 -21.24 36.53
N ASP A 546 21.69 -20.63 35.40
CA ASP A 546 20.40 -20.77 34.73
C ASP A 546 20.57 -20.91 33.22
N ASN A 547 20.31 -22.11 32.70
CA ASN A 547 20.36 -22.42 31.27
C ASN A 547 19.06 -22.06 30.51
N THR A 548 18.01 -21.63 31.22
CA THR A 548 16.75 -21.15 30.63
C THR A 548 16.76 -19.65 30.35
N HIS A 549 17.75 -18.93 30.88
CA HIS A 549 17.92 -17.48 30.73
C HIS A 549 17.73 -17.01 29.27
N PRO A 550 16.93 -15.95 29.04
CA PRO A 550 16.52 -15.55 27.69
C PRO A 550 17.69 -15.02 26.86
N GLU A 551 18.53 -14.16 27.45
CA GLU A 551 19.79 -13.71 26.83
C GLU A 551 20.81 -14.85 26.92
N LYS A 552 21.10 -15.48 25.78
CA LYS A 552 21.91 -16.70 25.66
C LYS A 552 22.77 -16.72 24.39
N PRO A 553 23.94 -17.39 24.39
CA PRO A 553 24.86 -17.45 23.25
C PRO A 553 24.24 -17.90 21.92
N ALA A 554 23.24 -18.78 21.98
CA ALA A 554 22.56 -19.32 20.80
C ALA A 554 21.93 -18.23 19.91
N ARG A 555 21.57 -17.05 20.47
CA ARG A 555 20.95 -15.92 19.75
C ARG A 555 21.76 -15.50 18.53
N ILE A 556 23.00 -15.05 18.74
CA ILE A 556 23.90 -14.61 17.66
C ILE A 556 24.27 -15.76 16.70
N SER A 557 24.48 -16.97 17.25
CA SER A 557 24.89 -18.12 16.42
C SER A 557 23.77 -18.59 15.48
N SER A 558 22.50 -18.43 15.87
CA SER A 558 21.36 -18.78 15.03
C SER A 558 21.14 -17.77 13.93
N ILE A 559 21.24 -16.47 14.24
CA ILE A 559 21.20 -15.41 13.23
C ILE A 559 22.29 -15.69 12.18
N TYR A 560 23.53 -15.88 12.60
CA TYR A 560 24.65 -16.14 11.69
C TYR A 560 24.44 -17.40 10.83
N LYS A 561 24.05 -18.53 11.45
CA LYS A 561 23.74 -19.78 10.72
C LYS A 561 22.55 -19.65 9.77
N ASN A 562 21.56 -18.82 10.08
CA ASN A 562 20.44 -18.56 9.18
C ASN A 562 20.89 -17.75 7.96
N HIS A 563 21.77 -16.77 8.16
CA HIS A 563 22.38 -16.00 7.06
C HIS A 563 23.29 -16.88 6.19
N GLU A 564 24.05 -17.80 6.78
CA GLU A 564 24.85 -18.80 6.07
C GLU A 564 23.96 -19.73 5.23
N LYS A 565 23.00 -20.41 5.88
CA LYS A 565 22.06 -21.36 5.26
C LYS A 565 21.27 -20.77 4.09
N HIS A 566 21.02 -19.46 4.10
CA HIS A 566 20.26 -18.75 3.08
C HIS A 566 21.11 -17.88 2.15
N GLY A 567 22.44 -18.06 2.15
CA GLY A 567 23.36 -17.45 1.17
C GLY A 567 23.51 -15.93 1.29
N LEU A 568 23.21 -15.37 2.46
CA LEU A 568 23.32 -13.92 2.71
C LEU A 568 24.76 -13.53 3.04
N LEU A 569 25.49 -14.37 3.80
CA LEU A 569 26.90 -14.09 4.11
C LEU A 569 27.78 -13.99 2.86
N GLU A 570 27.50 -14.80 1.83
CA GLU A 570 28.20 -14.77 0.52
C GLU A 570 27.96 -13.46 -0.26
N ARG A 571 26.93 -12.69 0.10
CA ARG A 571 26.53 -11.43 -0.54
C ARG A 571 26.96 -10.20 0.25
N CYS A 572 27.58 -10.39 1.42
CA CYS A 572 27.98 -9.35 2.35
C CYS A 572 29.51 -9.33 2.53
N TYR A 573 30.05 -8.18 2.93
CA TYR A 573 31.45 -8.05 3.29
C TYR A 573 31.65 -8.48 4.75
N LEU A 574 32.28 -9.63 4.95
CA LEU A 574 32.49 -10.19 6.30
C LEU A 574 33.67 -9.49 6.99
N LEU A 575 33.37 -8.77 8.07
CA LEU A 575 34.34 -8.09 8.92
C LEU A 575 34.83 -9.01 10.04
N GLN A 576 36.08 -8.84 10.44
CA GLN A 576 36.63 -9.50 11.62
C GLN A 576 36.31 -8.68 12.89
N GLY A 577 35.71 -9.31 13.90
CA GLY A 577 35.47 -8.68 15.19
C GLY A 577 36.77 -8.32 15.93
N ARG A 578 36.77 -7.17 16.60
CA ARG A 578 37.87 -6.70 17.47
C ARG A 578 37.36 -6.37 18.86
N SER A 579 38.25 -6.33 19.84
CA SER A 579 37.94 -5.75 21.15
C SER A 579 37.99 -4.23 21.09
N ALA A 580 37.07 -3.56 21.78
CA ALA A 580 37.18 -2.14 22.11
C ALA A 580 38.36 -1.90 23.07
N THR A 581 39.04 -0.77 22.92
CA THR A 581 40.06 -0.30 23.87
C THR A 581 39.43 0.38 25.09
N ILE A 582 40.21 0.70 26.12
CA ILE A 582 39.68 1.40 27.30
C ILE A 582 39.24 2.81 26.92
N GLU A 583 40.03 3.48 26.08
CA GLU A 583 39.76 4.83 25.57
C GLU A 583 38.45 4.88 24.76
N GLU A 584 38.13 3.82 24.01
CA GLU A 584 36.86 3.68 23.29
C GLU A 584 35.68 3.42 24.24
N LEU A 585 35.85 2.62 25.29
CA LEU A 585 34.80 2.40 26.30
C LEU A 585 34.53 3.68 27.12
N SER A 586 35.57 4.46 27.41
CA SER A 586 35.49 5.75 28.13
C SER A 586 34.76 6.86 27.37
N LEU A 587 34.32 6.61 26.12
CA LEU A 587 33.45 7.52 25.37
C LEU A 587 32.03 7.60 25.95
N ALA A 588 31.60 6.58 26.70
CA ALA A 588 30.24 6.48 27.24
C ALA A 588 30.17 6.01 28.71
N HIS A 589 31.32 5.63 29.31
CA HIS A 589 31.37 5.01 30.63
C HIS A 589 32.48 5.57 31.52
N SER A 590 32.23 5.60 32.82
CA SER A 590 33.20 6.03 33.83
C SER A 590 34.36 5.02 33.99
N GLU A 591 35.55 5.53 34.29
CA GLU A 591 36.75 4.69 34.47
C GLU A 591 36.56 3.64 35.59
N ASP A 592 35.94 4.03 36.71
CA ASP A 592 35.66 3.14 37.85
C ASP A 592 34.74 1.97 37.46
N TYR A 593 33.72 2.22 36.62
CA TYR A 593 32.82 1.19 36.13
C TYR A 593 33.53 0.25 35.14
N ILE A 594 34.29 0.79 34.18
CA ILE A 594 35.09 0.00 33.24
C ILE A 594 36.04 -0.93 34.01
N ASP A 595 36.75 -0.42 35.01
CA ASP A 595 37.68 -1.20 35.84
C ASP A 595 36.94 -2.21 36.76
N SER A 596 35.70 -1.93 37.17
CA SER A 596 34.82 -2.87 37.89
C SER A 596 34.42 -4.06 37.01
N ILE A 597 33.98 -3.81 35.78
CA ILE A 597 33.64 -4.88 34.83
C ILE A 597 34.90 -5.66 34.40
N LYS A 598 36.04 -5.00 34.23
CA LYS A 598 37.33 -5.65 33.89
C LYS A 598 37.81 -6.64 34.94
N LYS A 599 37.56 -6.38 36.23
CA LYS A 599 37.85 -7.29 37.36
C LYS A 599 37.03 -8.59 37.31
N THR A 600 35.92 -8.65 36.57
CA THR A 600 35.15 -9.90 36.40
C THR A 600 36.00 -11.05 35.83
N SER A 601 37.00 -10.72 35.01
CA SER A 601 37.91 -11.69 34.36
C SER A 601 38.75 -12.53 35.33
N THR A 602 38.99 -12.05 36.54
CA THR A 602 39.79 -12.75 37.58
C THR A 602 38.98 -13.10 38.83
N SER A 603 37.71 -12.70 38.88
CA SER A 603 36.81 -12.90 40.01
C SER A 603 36.25 -14.33 40.05
N LYS A 604 35.99 -14.86 41.26
CA LYS A 604 35.41 -16.20 41.44
C LYS A 604 33.89 -16.15 41.19
N PRO A 605 33.26 -17.28 40.80
CA PRO A 605 31.81 -17.33 40.53
C PRO A 605 30.90 -16.78 41.64
N LYS A 606 31.27 -16.92 42.92
CA LYS A 606 30.52 -16.33 44.05
C LYS A 606 30.66 -14.82 44.16
N GLU A 607 31.83 -14.29 43.80
CA GLU A 607 32.10 -12.85 43.78
C GLU A 607 31.33 -12.21 42.61
N LEU A 608 31.37 -12.85 41.44
CA LEU A 608 30.57 -12.49 40.26
C LEU A 608 29.06 -12.52 40.53
N GLN A 609 28.54 -13.55 41.21
CA GLN A 609 27.12 -13.63 41.56
C GLN A 609 26.70 -12.51 42.52
N LYS A 610 27.57 -12.13 43.47
CA LYS A 610 27.32 -11.01 44.38
C LYS A 610 27.32 -9.67 43.61
N GLN A 611 28.33 -9.42 42.80
CA GLN A 611 28.41 -8.21 41.97
C GLN A 611 27.21 -8.11 41.01
N ALA A 612 26.78 -9.24 40.43
CA ALA A 612 25.59 -9.29 39.58
C ALA A 612 24.30 -8.95 40.34
N SER A 613 24.20 -9.28 41.63
CA SER A 613 23.04 -8.93 42.47
C SER A 613 23.00 -7.46 42.92
N ASP A 614 24.08 -6.70 42.73
CA ASP A 614 24.10 -5.25 42.91
C ASP A 614 23.48 -4.52 41.69
N TYR A 615 23.29 -5.23 40.56
CA TYR A 615 22.72 -4.72 39.30
C TYR A 615 21.28 -5.22 39.06
N ASN A 616 20.48 -4.45 38.30
CA ASN A 616 19.12 -4.88 37.93
C ASN A 616 19.15 -5.80 36.70
N SER A 617 18.75 -7.06 36.88
CA SER A 617 18.58 -8.03 35.79
C SER A 617 19.84 -8.25 34.93
N VAL A 618 20.99 -8.42 35.60
CA VAL A 618 22.29 -8.73 34.98
C VAL A 618 22.82 -10.06 35.51
N TYR A 619 23.52 -10.82 34.68
CA TYR A 619 24.35 -11.95 35.11
C TYR A 619 25.80 -11.72 34.68
N LEU A 620 26.76 -12.22 35.47
CA LEU A 620 28.19 -12.04 35.20
C LEU A 620 28.90 -13.38 35.06
N HIS A 621 29.92 -13.40 34.21
CA HIS A 621 30.76 -14.55 33.89
C HIS A 621 32.23 -14.09 33.82
N THR A 622 33.20 -14.99 33.98
CA THR A 622 34.63 -14.64 33.84
C THR A 622 35.01 -14.17 32.44
N GLU A 623 34.17 -14.46 31.44
CA GLU A 623 34.32 -13.99 30.06
C GLU A 623 33.44 -12.77 29.75
N THR A 624 32.74 -12.16 30.73
CA THR A 624 31.91 -10.96 30.52
C THR A 624 32.73 -9.82 29.95
N TRP A 625 33.84 -9.42 30.60
CA TRP A 625 34.74 -8.37 30.10
C TRP A 625 35.15 -8.62 28.65
N SER A 626 35.71 -9.80 28.34
CA SER A 626 36.19 -10.09 26.98
C SER A 626 35.06 -10.13 25.95
N SER A 627 33.85 -10.57 26.32
CA SER A 627 32.71 -10.63 25.40
C SER A 627 32.14 -9.24 25.14
N ALA A 628 32.00 -8.41 26.19
CA ALA A 628 31.51 -7.04 26.07
C ALA A 628 32.46 -6.14 25.28
N CYS A 629 33.78 -6.25 25.50
CA CYS A 629 34.76 -5.55 24.67
C CYS A 629 34.68 -5.97 23.19
N VAL A 630 34.49 -7.26 22.89
CA VAL A 630 34.33 -7.73 21.50
C VAL A 630 33.00 -7.27 20.90
N SER A 631 31.93 -7.18 21.70
CA SER A 631 30.62 -6.63 21.29
C SER A 631 30.77 -5.19 20.80
N ALA A 632 31.28 -4.30 21.66
CA ALA A 632 31.49 -2.89 21.33
C ALA A 632 32.48 -2.71 20.17
N GLY A 633 33.64 -3.36 20.23
CA GLY A 633 34.68 -3.22 19.20
C GLY A 633 34.28 -3.76 17.83
N SER A 634 33.41 -4.78 17.77
CA SER A 634 32.83 -5.25 16.50
C SER A 634 31.90 -4.21 15.89
N LEU A 635 31.06 -3.55 16.69
CA LEU A 635 30.22 -2.45 16.20
C LEU A 635 31.08 -1.27 15.71
N LEU A 636 32.16 -0.91 16.43
CA LEU A 636 33.11 0.12 15.98
C LEU A 636 33.77 -0.24 14.64
N GLN A 637 34.19 -1.50 14.45
CA GLN A 637 34.71 -1.97 13.16
C GLN A 637 33.69 -1.83 12.01
N THR A 638 32.40 -1.89 12.33
CA THR A 638 31.29 -1.68 11.37
C THR A 638 31.11 -0.19 11.04
N VAL A 639 31.22 0.69 12.05
CA VAL A 639 31.25 2.15 11.87
C VAL A 639 32.42 2.56 10.98
N ASP A 640 33.62 2.03 11.25
CA ASP A 640 34.81 2.27 10.43
C ASP A 640 34.57 1.86 8.96
N ALA A 641 34.08 0.65 8.71
CA ALA A 641 33.84 0.17 7.35
C ALA A 641 32.80 1.02 6.59
N VAL A 642 31.78 1.56 7.27
CA VAL A 642 30.75 2.39 6.63
C VAL A 642 31.25 3.82 6.38
N LEU A 643 31.81 4.48 7.40
CA LEU A 643 32.22 5.89 7.29
C LEU A 643 33.50 6.09 6.46
N ASN A 644 34.39 5.08 6.41
CA ASN A 644 35.51 5.08 5.45
C ASN A 644 35.07 4.72 4.02
N GLY A 645 33.79 4.40 3.78
CA GLY A 645 33.24 4.10 2.47
C GLY A 645 33.57 2.72 1.91
N GLU A 646 34.06 1.78 2.73
CA GLU A 646 34.28 0.38 2.32
C GLU A 646 32.94 -0.35 2.11
N SER A 647 31.94 -0.05 2.95
CA SER A 647 30.57 -0.57 2.84
C SER A 647 29.53 0.53 2.90
N GLN A 648 28.38 0.34 2.25
CA GLN A 648 27.31 1.33 2.23
C GLN A 648 26.51 1.35 3.55
N SER A 649 26.38 0.19 4.18
CA SER A 649 25.61 -0.09 5.39
C SER A 649 26.23 -1.28 6.13
N GLY A 650 25.80 -1.55 7.37
CA GLY A 650 26.40 -2.59 8.20
C GLY A 650 25.49 -3.27 9.21
N ILE A 651 25.87 -4.47 9.65
CA ILE A 651 25.15 -5.25 10.67
C ILE A 651 26.13 -5.88 11.64
N ALA A 652 25.95 -5.59 12.92
CA ALA A 652 26.67 -6.16 14.04
C ALA A 652 25.82 -7.22 14.75
N ILE A 653 26.14 -8.50 14.49
CA ILE A 653 25.48 -9.66 15.14
C ILE A 653 26.20 -9.90 16.47
N VAL A 654 25.98 -9.00 17.43
CA VAL A 654 26.78 -8.86 18.65
C VAL A 654 26.02 -9.24 19.94
N ARG A 655 26.76 -9.53 21.01
CA ARG A 655 26.25 -9.66 22.40
C ARG A 655 27.43 -9.62 23.40
N PRO A 656 27.22 -9.24 24.68
CA PRO A 656 25.98 -8.79 25.30
C PRO A 656 25.44 -7.47 24.70
N PRO A 657 24.13 -7.19 24.86
CA PRO A 657 23.50 -5.94 24.43
C PRO A 657 24.05 -4.73 25.21
N GLY A 658 23.59 -3.53 24.86
CA GLY A 658 24.09 -2.26 25.39
C GLY A 658 23.07 -1.20 25.78
N HIS A 659 21.88 -1.10 25.16
CA HIS A 659 21.04 0.11 25.30
C HIS A 659 20.54 0.45 26.73
N HIS A 660 20.51 -0.53 27.66
CA HIS A 660 20.19 -0.30 29.08
C HIS A 660 21.39 0.10 29.95
N ALA A 661 22.63 -0.04 29.47
CA ALA A 661 23.82 0.29 30.25
C ALA A 661 24.01 1.81 30.34
N GLU A 662 24.12 2.31 31.57
CA GLU A 662 24.31 3.73 31.91
C GLU A 662 25.81 4.04 32.06
N GLU A 663 26.18 5.29 32.38
CA GLU A 663 27.58 5.73 32.47
C GLU A 663 28.41 4.88 33.46
N ASP A 664 27.85 4.55 34.62
CA ASP A 664 28.54 3.85 35.72
C ASP A 664 27.89 2.52 36.14
N ASN A 665 26.88 2.04 35.40
CA ASN A 665 25.99 0.98 35.88
C ASN A 665 25.52 0.00 34.79
N ALA A 666 25.49 -1.30 35.14
CA ALA A 666 24.96 -2.38 34.30
C ALA A 666 23.46 -2.59 34.58
N CYS A 667 22.67 -2.85 33.53
CA CYS A 667 21.22 -3.06 33.67
C CYS A 667 20.68 -3.91 32.49
N GLY A 668 19.64 -4.71 32.70
CA GLY A 668 18.87 -5.35 31.61
C GLY A 668 19.74 -6.18 30.65
N PHE A 669 20.60 -7.05 31.20
CA PHE A 669 21.63 -7.81 30.48
C PHE A 669 22.73 -7.00 29.77
N CYS A 670 22.62 -5.66 29.72
CA CYS A 670 23.56 -4.78 29.07
C CYS A 670 24.79 -4.52 29.95
N ILE A 671 25.97 -4.52 29.34
CA ILE A 671 27.25 -4.35 30.05
C ILE A 671 27.94 -3.04 29.64
N PHE A 672 28.10 -2.81 28.34
CA PHE A 672 28.54 -1.52 27.80
C PHE A 672 27.55 -1.08 26.75
N ASN A 673 27.28 0.22 26.67
CA ASN A 673 26.33 0.79 25.73
C ASN A 673 26.96 0.88 24.34
N ASN A 674 27.00 -0.28 23.65
CA ASN A 674 27.65 -0.46 22.36
C ASN A 674 27.28 0.65 21.37
N VAL A 675 25.98 0.98 21.29
CA VAL A 675 25.44 2.02 20.39
C VAL A 675 25.86 3.42 20.81
N ALA A 676 25.86 3.75 22.12
CA ALA A 676 26.34 5.05 22.57
C ALA A 676 27.85 5.25 22.35
N ILE A 677 28.65 4.22 22.61
CA ILE A 677 30.08 4.20 22.28
C ILE A 677 30.28 4.42 20.78
N ALA A 678 29.52 3.73 19.93
CA ALA A 678 29.59 3.89 18.48
C ALA A 678 29.19 5.29 17.99
N ALA A 679 28.18 5.92 18.61
CA ALA A 679 27.75 7.26 18.27
C ALA A 679 28.80 8.32 18.64
N GLN A 680 29.34 8.28 19.87
CA GLN A 680 30.44 9.15 20.29
C GLN A 680 31.72 8.90 19.46
N TYR A 681 32.02 7.64 19.15
CA TYR A 681 33.18 7.28 18.32
C TYR A 681 33.08 7.90 16.91
N ALA A 682 31.91 7.82 16.28
CA ALA A 682 31.69 8.44 14.98
C ALA A 682 31.84 9.98 15.04
N VAL A 683 31.29 10.64 16.07
CA VAL A 683 31.44 12.10 16.26
C VAL A 683 32.90 12.50 16.52
N GLN A 684 33.64 11.74 17.34
CA GLN A 684 34.98 12.12 17.77
C GLN A 684 36.07 11.74 16.76
N PHE A 685 36.02 10.54 16.17
CA PHE A 685 37.06 10.00 15.28
C PHE A 685 36.74 10.11 13.79
N HIS A 686 35.46 10.09 13.41
CA HIS A 686 35.02 10.30 12.02
C HIS A 686 34.49 11.71 11.74
N HIS A 687 34.42 12.56 12.78
CA HIS A 687 34.07 13.99 12.71
C HIS A 687 32.70 14.31 12.09
N ILE A 688 31.78 13.33 12.07
CA ILE A 688 30.40 13.56 11.66
C ILE A 688 29.63 14.36 12.72
N LYS A 689 28.64 15.14 12.28
CA LYS A 689 28.00 16.18 13.11
C LYS A 689 26.65 15.77 13.68
N ARG A 690 25.99 14.78 13.07
CA ARG A 690 24.61 14.37 13.38
C ARG A 690 24.47 12.86 13.26
N VAL A 691 24.24 12.19 14.38
CA VAL A 691 23.94 10.76 14.45
C VAL A 691 22.50 10.59 14.90
N LEU A 692 21.73 9.80 14.16
CA LEU A 692 20.40 9.36 14.59
C LEU A 692 20.54 7.96 15.18
N ILE A 693 20.06 7.77 16.40
CA ILE A 693 19.86 6.46 17.02
C ILE A 693 18.36 6.16 16.97
N VAL A 694 17.98 5.08 16.27
CA VAL A 694 16.61 4.54 16.31
C VAL A 694 16.61 3.28 17.14
N ASP A 695 15.85 3.28 18.23
CA ASP A 695 15.66 2.13 19.11
C ASP A 695 14.24 1.59 18.93
N TRP A 696 14.14 0.37 18.41
CA TRP A 696 12.86 -0.31 18.22
C TRP A 696 12.71 -1.52 19.16
N ASP A 697 13.68 -1.71 20.06
CA ASP A 697 13.60 -2.72 21.12
C ASP A 697 12.30 -2.49 21.92
N VAL A 698 11.68 -3.57 22.38
CA VAL A 698 10.42 -3.44 23.12
C VAL A 698 10.61 -2.76 24.47
N HIS A 699 11.84 -2.65 24.97
CA HIS A 699 12.19 -1.92 26.17
C HIS A 699 12.78 -0.54 25.85
N HIS A 700 12.52 0.44 26.71
CA HIS A 700 13.17 1.75 26.61
C HIS A 700 14.67 1.63 26.94
N GLY A 701 15.54 2.06 26.02
CA GLY A 701 16.98 2.15 26.23
C GLY A 701 17.37 3.30 27.16
N ASN A 702 17.06 3.15 28.45
CA ASN A 702 17.32 4.14 29.51
C ASN A 702 18.78 4.64 29.51
N GLY A 703 19.74 3.75 29.31
CA GLY A 703 21.16 4.09 29.29
C GLY A 703 21.53 4.95 28.08
N THR A 704 20.98 4.63 26.90
CA THR A 704 21.21 5.45 25.70
C THR A 704 20.55 6.82 25.85
N GLN A 705 19.34 6.93 26.42
CA GLN A 705 18.74 8.22 26.73
C GLN A 705 19.60 9.02 27.73
N SER A 706 20.02 8.43 28.86
CA SER A 706 20.76 9.18 29.89
C SER A 706 22.12 9.69 29.42
N ILE A 707 22.82 8.93 28.58
CA ILE A 707 24.14 9.32 28.03
C ILE A 707 24.02 10.52 27.05
N PHE A 708 22.88 10.68 26.38
CA PHE A 708 22.69 11.70 25.34
C PHE A 708 21.66 12.78 25.68
N GLU A 709 21.09 12.79 26.88
CA GLU A 709 19.95 13.66 27.22
C GLU A 709 20.25 15.16 27.00
N GLU A 710 21.53 15.57 27.03
CA GLU A 710 22.00 16.94 26.77
C GLU A 710 22.73 17.18 25.41
N ASP A 711 22.97 16.17 24.56
CA ASP A 711 23.81 16.32 23.34
C ASP A 711 22.99 16.50 22.04
N PRO A 712 22.88 17.72 21.47
CA PRO A 712 22.13 17.97 20.22
C PRO A 712 22.76 17.37 18.95
N LYS A 713 23.96 16.78 19.02
CA LYS A 713 24.55 16.04 17.89
C LYS A 713 23.92 14.66 17.73
N ILE A 714 23.31 14.14 18.79
CA ILE A 714 22.76 12.78 18.85
C ILE A 714 21.25 12.90 19.03
N LEU A 715 20.49 12.43 18.03
CA LEU A 715 19.04 12.31 18.13
C LEU A 715 18.71 10.87 18.52
N TYR A 716 18.12 10.66 19.70
CA TYR A 716 17.61 9.36 20.13
C TYR A 716 16.08 9.30 19.90
N ILE A 717 15.61 8.29 19.18
CA ILE A 717 14.18 8.01 19.00
C ILE A 717 13.91 6.57 19.42
N SER A 718 13.01 6.36 20.38
CA SER A 718 12.68 5.03 20.92
C SER A 718 11.21 4.66 20.76
N VAL A 719 10.92 3.46 20.24
CA VAL A 719 9.58 2.87 20.07
C VAL A 719 9.46 1.61 20.92
N HIS A 720 8.97 1.76 22.14
CA HIS A 720 9.04 0.75 23.19
C HIS A 720 7.68 0.57 23.90
N ARG A 721 7.53 -0.55 24.60
CA ARG A 721 6.43 -0.77 25.54
C ARG A 721 6.73 -0.07 26.87
N TYR A 722 5.75 0.66 27.37
CA TYR A 722 5.84 1.50 28.56
C TYR A 722 4.84 1.06 29.64
N ASP A 723 3.63 0.63 29.24
CA ASP A 723 2.52 0.28 30.14
C ASP A 723 2.35 1.31 31.27
N ASN A 724 2.30 2.61 30.96
CA ASN A 724 2.24 3.72 31.93
C ASN A 724 3.37 3.73 32.99
N GLY A 725 4.55 3.17 32.65
CA GLY A 725 5.72 3.07 33.52
C GLY A 725 5.83 1.74 34.29
N SER A 726 4.93 0.77 34.05
CA SER A 726 5.05 -0.56 34.68
C SER A 726 5.84 -1.59 33.87
N PHE A 727 6.18 -1.30 32.60
CA PHE A 727 7.08 -2.15 31.82
C PHE A 727 8.56 -1.83 32.14
N PHE A 728 9.46 -2.81 31.98
CA PHE A 728 10.90 -2.63 32.25
C PHE A 728 11.48 -1.55 31.32
N PRO A 729 12.34 -0.61 31.80
CA PRO A 729 13.03 -0.56 33.09
C PRO A 729 12.28 0.17 34.23
N ASN A 730 10.95 0.26 34.15
CA ASN A 730 10.08 0.84 35.19
C ASN A 730 10.31 2.34 35.48
N SER A 731 10.92 3.07 34.54
CA SER A 731 11.21 4.49 34.66
C SER A 731 10.15 5.37 33.99
N LYS A 732 9.76 6.46 34.65
CA LYS A 732 8.92 7.51 34.03
C LYS A 732 9.65 8.30 32.94
N ALA A 733 10.98 8.21 32.87
CA ALA A 733 11.78 8.88 31.84
C ALA A 733 11.58 8.30 30.43
N ALA A 734 11.00 7.10 30.33
CA ALA A 734 10.55 6.49 29.07
C ALA A 734 9.29 7.16 28.48
N ASN A 735 8.62 8.06 29.19
CA ASN A 735 7.39 8.67 28.69
C ASN A 735 7.67 9.71 27.58
N TYR A 736 6.66 9.99 26.75
CA TYR A 736 6.71 11.01 25.68
C TYR A 736 6.97 12.44 26.19
N THR A 737 6.92 12.67 27.49
CA THR A 737 7.21 13.96 28.15
C THR A 737 8.70 14.22 28.36
N SER A 738 9.54 13.18 28.28
CA SER A 738 11.00 13.31 28.39
C SER A 738 11.61 13.62 27.03
N VAL A 739 11.88 14.90 26.80
CA VAL A 739 12.25 15.46 25.50
C VAL A 739 13.75 15.76 25.35
N GLY A 740 14.57 15.38 26.33
CA GLY A 740 15.95 15.86 26.48
C GLY A 740 16.03 17.03 27.47
N LEU A 741 17.25 17.47 27.77
CA LEU A 741 17.61 18.50 28.73
C LEU A 741 18.57 19.51 28.09
N ASN A 742 18.56 20.74 28.59
CA ASN A 742 19.49 21.80 28.19
C ASN A 742 19.59 21.96 26.65
N ALA A 743 20.76 21.71 26.06
CA ALA A 743 20.97 21.82 24.61
C ALA A 743 20.36 20.65 23.83
N GLY A 744 20.11 19.51 24.49
CA GLY A 744 19.46 18.32 23.93
C GLY A 744 17.92 18.37 23.94
N GLU A 745 17.29 19.46 24.40
CA GLU A 745 15.83 19.61 24.31
C GLU A 745 15.33 19.48 22.86
N GLY A 746 14.46 18.50 22.64
CA GLY A 746 13.92 18.10 21.33
C GLY A 746 14.62 16.90 20.70
N PHE A 747 15.85 16.56 21.13
CA PHE A 747 16.69 15.51 20.56
C PHE A 747 16.54 14.13 21.24
N ASN A 748 15.65 14.00 22.23
CA ASN A 748 15.20 12.72 22.76
C ASN A 748 13.70 12.55 22.50
N VAL A 749 13.29 11.50 21.78
CA VAL A 749 11.90 11.27 21.34
C VAL A 749 11.44 9.87 21.77
N ASN A 750 10.59 9.81 22.79
CA ASN A 750 10.01 8.55 23.26
C ASN A 750 8.61 8.32 22.69
N ILE A 751 8.36 7.13 22.14
CA ILE A 751 7.07 6.69 21.61
C ILE A 751 6.57 5.50 22.46
N PRO A 752 5.90 5.78 23.60
CA PRO A 752 5.58 4.77 24.61
C PRO A 752 4.27 4.02 24.33
N TRP A 753 4.33 2.71 24.12
CA TRP A 753 3.15 1.85 24.01
C TRP A 753 2.56 1.51 25.38
N ASN A 754 1.32 1.92 25.62
CA ASN A 754 0.60 1.72 26.89
C ASN A 754 -0.25 0.43 26.92
N LYS A 755 -0.05 -0.47 25.96
CA LYS A 755 -0.76 -1.74 25.82
C LYS A 755 0.18 -2.76 25.15
N LYS A 756 0.10 -4.02 25.58
CA LYS A 756 0.68 -5.18 24.86
C LYS A 756 -0.02 -5.43 23.52
N GLY A 757 0.61 -6.19 22.64
CA GLY A 757 0.03 -6.66 21.39
C GLY A 757 0.10 -5.66 20.23
N MET A 758 0.88 -4.58 20.35
CA MET A 758 1.18 -3.70 19.21
C MET A 758 1.88 -4.50 18.10
N GLY A 759 1.50 -4.28 16.85
CA GLY A 759 2.07 -4.96 15.70
C GLY A 759 2.43 -4.00 14.58
N ASP A 760 2.32 -4.48 13.35
CA ASP A 760 2.84 -3.74 12.19
C ASP A 760 2.16 -2.39 11.99
N ALA A 761 0.84 -2.33 12.20
CA ALA A 761 0.07 -1.12 12.00
C ALA A 761 0.58 0.04 12.88
N GLU A 762 0.78 -0.22 14.17
CA GLU A 762 1.27 0.76 15.14
C GLU A 762 2.67 1.25 14.81
N TYR A 763 3.58 0.34 14.43
CA TYR A 763 4.95 0.70 14.06
C TYR A 763 5.01 1.44 12.72
N ILE A 764 4.19 1.07 11.72
CA ILE A 764 4.02 1.83 10.46
C ILE A 764 3.57 3.26 10.78
N ALA A 765 2.53 3.42 11.60
CA ALA A 765 2.01 4.72 11.98
C ALA A 765 3.04 5.57 12.74
N ALA A 766 3.74 4.99 13.72
CA ALA A 766 4.82 5.66 14.45
C ALA A 766 5.94 6.15 13.51
N PHE A 767 6.37 5.30 12.57
CA PHE A 767 7.45 5.66 11.65
C PHE A 767 7.03 6.72 10.65
N GLN A 768 5.84 6.61 10.04
CA GLN A 768 5.37 7.58 9.05
C GLN A 768 5.01 8.94 9.68
N GLN A 769 4.47 8.95 10.91
CA GLN A 769 4.00 10.17 11.57
C GLN A 769 5.07 10.87 12.43
N ILE A 770 6.04 10.13 12.98
CA ILE A 770 7.02 10.68 13.94
C ILE A 770 8.46 10.40 13.48
N VAL A 771 8.87 9.13 13.37
CA VAL A 771 10.30 8.77 13.19
C VAL A 771 10.86 9.35 11.89
N MET A 772 10.21 9.09 10.76
CA MET A 772 10.69 9.56 9.45
C MET A 772 10.60 11.08 9.30
N PRO A 773 9.50 11.78 9.65
CA PRO A 773 9.48 13.24 9.64
C PRO A 773 10.63 13.87 10.45
N ILE A 774 10.84 13.44 11.70
CA ILE A 774 11.92 13.98 12.53
C ILE A 774 13.29 13.66 11.91
N ALA A 775 13.52 12.42 11.46
CA ALA A 775 14.78 12.00 10.85
C ALA A 775 15.11 12.78 9.56
N TYR A 776 14.10 13.09 8.73
CA TYR A 776 14.26 13.94 7.54
C TYR A 776 14.61 15.40 7.89
N GLN A 777 14.02 15.97 8.95
CA GLN A 777 14.35 17.34 9.39
C GLN A 777 15.72 17.41 10.07
N PHE A 778 16.11 16.39 10.85
CA PHE A 778 17.44 16.27 11.46
C PHE A 778 18.55 16.03 10.44
N ASN A 779 18.24 15.34 9.33
CA ASN A 779 19.16 15.06 8.22
C ASN A 779 20.50 14.42 8.71
N PRO A 780 20.46 13.19 9.27
CA PRO A 780 21.63 12.54 9.87
C PRO A 780 22.73 12.24 8.85
N GLU A 781 23.97 12.14 9.34
CA GLU A 781 25.16 11.70 8.58
C GLU A 781 25.48 10.21 8.80
N LEU A 782 24.97 9.63 9.90
CA LEU A 782 24.95 8.20 10.22
C LEU A 782 23.65 7.85 10.95
N ILE A 783 23.09 6.67 10.67
CA ILE A 783 21.99 6.07 11.43
C ILE A 783 22.50 4.80 12.12
N LEU A 784 22.38 4.77 13.45
CA LEU A 784 22.56 3.58 14.28
C LEU A 784 21.18 3.05 14.67
N VAL A 785 20.98 1.75 14.57
CA VAL A 785 19.74 1.09 14.99
C VAL A 785 20.05 0.17 16.16
N SER A 786 19.47 0.47 17.32
CA SER A 786 19.38 -0.45 18.46
C SER A 786 18.35 -1.53 18.08
N ALA A 787 18.85 -2.60 17.46
CA ALA A 787 18.05 -3.58 16.75
C ALA A 787 17.58 -4.70 17.69
N GLY A 788 16.69 -4.36 18.62
CA GLY A 788 15.97 -5.32 19.46
C GLY A 788 14.86 -6.04 18.70
N PHE A 789 14.81 -7.37 18.78
CA PHE A 789 13.79 -8.17 18.08
C PHE A 789 12.80 -8.84 19.05
N ASP A 790 12.64 -8.29 20.26
CA ASP A 790 11.69 -8.74 21.27
C ASP A 790 10.29 -8.09 21.15
N ALA A 791 10.15 -7.03 20.35
CA ALA A 791 8.84 -6.61 19.88
C ALA A 791 8.25 -7.58 18.83
N CYS A 792 9.07 -8.50 18.31
CA CYS A 792 8.68 -9.43 17.26
C CYS A 792 7.73 -10.54 17.75
N VAL A 793 6.82 -10.97 16.88
CA VAL A 793 5.84 -12.02 17.16
C VAL A 793 6.50 -13.28 17.75
N GLY A 794 5.91 -13.76 18.86
CA GLY A 794 6.37 -14.96 19.55
C GLY A 794 7.57 -14.76 20.48
N ASP A 795 8.04 -13.53 20.72
CA ASP A 795 9.04 -13.28 21.76
C ASP A 795 8.45 -13.48 23.19
N PRO A 796 9.19 -14.13 24.11
CA PRO A 796 8.69 -14.39 25.46
C PRO A 796 8.63 -13.17 26.39
N LEU A 797 9.33 -12.06 26.09
CA LEU A 797 9.41 -10.91 27.00
C LEU A 797 8.58 -9.71 26.54
N GLY A 798 8.65 -9.33 25.25
CA GLY A 798 8.03 -8.10 24.77
C GLY A 798 6.50 -8.11 24.76
N GLY A 799 5.89 -9.21 24.30
CA GLY A 799 4.43 -9.34 24.19
C GLY A 799 3.80 -8.45 23.11
N CYS A 800 4.59 -8.03 22.12
CA CYS A 800 4.12 -7.40 20.88
C CYS A 800 4.01 -8.44 19.74
N LEU A 801 3.51 -8.01 18.59
CA LEU A 801 3.15 -8.85 17.45
C LEU A 801 3.79 -8.35 16.14
N VAL A 802 4.95 -7.68 16.22
CA VAL A 802 5.63 -7.14 15.04
C VAL A 802 6.13 -8.29 14.15
N SER A 803 5.81 -8.23 12.87
CA SER A 803 6.22 -9.24 11.89
C SER A 803 7.71 -9.13 11.55
N PRO A 804 8.42 -10.24 11.24
CA PRO A 804 9.77 -10.16 10.72
C PRO A 804 9.89 -9.26 9.48
N GLU A 805 8.86 -9.25 8.64
CA GLU A 805 8.79 -8.52 7.38
C GLU A 805 8.86 -7.01 7.61
N LEU A 806 8.10 -6.49 8.59
CA LEU A 806 8.07 -5.07 8.90
C LEU A 806 9.46 -4.50 9.20
N TYR A 807 10.30 -5.21 9.95
CA TYR A 807 11.67 -4.77 10.23
C TYR A 807 12.50 -4.51 8.95
N GLY A 808 12.20 -5.23 7.86
CA GLY A 808 12.75 -4.92 6.53
C GLY A 808 12.25 -3.57 5.98
N HIS A 809 10.96 -3.27 6.13
CA HIS A 809 10.38 -1.97 5.72
C HIS A 809 10.92 -0.80 6.55
N LEU A 810 11.06 -0.96 7.87
CA LEU A 810 11.65 0.06 8.75
C LEU A 810 13.06 0.44 8.29
N ILE A 811 13.90 -0.56 7.99
CA ILE A 811 15.25 -0.35 7.46
C ILE A 811 15.25 0.25 6.06
N HIS A 812 14.34 -0.19 5.18
CA HIS A 812 14.22 0.41 3.84
C HIS A 812 13.95 1.92 3.94
N TRP A 813 13.02 2.34 4.80
CA TRP A 813 12.72 3.76 5.00
C TRP A 813 13.93 4.53 5.53
N LEU A 814 14.61 4.02 6.56
CA LEU A 814 15.82 4.64 7.12
C LEU A 814 16.98 4.71 6.10
N SER A 815 17.11 3.73 5.20
CA SER A 815 18.16 3.69 4.15
C SER A 815 18.05 4.82 3.11
N SER A 816 16.93 5.54 3.07
CA SER A 816 16.78 6.74 2.26
C SER A 816 17.54 7.97 2.82
N LEU A 817 17.97 7.93 4.08
CA LEU A 817 18.66 9.02 4.78
C LEU A 817 20.16 8.69 4.94
N ALA A 818 20.95 9.68 5.39
CA ALA A 818 22.40 9.52 5.65
C ALA A 818 23.20 8.91 4.48
N ASN A 819 22.82 9.16 3.22
CA ASN A 819 23.39 8.48 2.04
C ASN A 819 23.35 6.94 2.13
N GLY A 820 22.40 6.36 2.86
CA GLY A 820 22.31 4.93 3.11
C GLY A 820 23.23 4.40 4.22
N HIS A 821 23.97 5.24 4.95
CA HIS A 821 24.79 4.85 6.11
C HIS A 821 23.90 4.45 7.30
N VAL A 822 23.41 3.21 7.25
CA VAL A 822 22.60 2.58 8.31
C VAL A 822 23.37 1.40 8.88
N ILE A 823 23.50 1.34 10.21
CA ILE A 823 24.16 0.24 10.92
C ILE A 823 23.22 -0.32 11.99
N LEU A 824 23.02 -1.64 11.99
CA LEU A 824 22.23 -2.33 13.02
C LEU A 824 23.15 -2.95 14.08
N SER A 825 22.88 -2.68 15.36
CA SER A 825 23.46 -3.39 16.52
C SER A 825 22.41 -4.31 17.12
N LEU A 826 22.65 -5.61 17.25
CA LEU A 826 21.71 -6.50 17.91
C LEU A 826 21.60 -6.19 19.42
N GLU A 827 20.40 -5.81 19.87
CA GLU A 827 20.09 -5.54 21.29
C GLU A 827 19.29 -6.71 21.90
N GLY A 828 18.00 -6.54 22.21
CA GLY A 828 17.09 -7.57 22.71
C GLY A 828 16.59 -8.57 21.67
N GLY A 829 15.51 -9.28 22.00
CA GLY A 829 14.97 -10.39 21.20
C GLY A 829 15.51 -11.76 21.59
N TYR A 830 14.63 -12.63 22.05
CA TYR A 830 14.93 -13.84 22.83
C TYR A 830 14.28 -15.11 22.27
N ASN A 831 13.26 -14.97 21.41
CA ASN A 831 12.86 -16.06 20.50
C ASN A 831 13.86 -16.19 19.35
N ILE A 832 14.66 -17.27 19.39
CA ILE A 832 15.72 -17.58 18.42
C ILE A 832 15.23 -17.61 16.97
N ASN A 833 13.99 -18.04 16.70
CA ASN A 833 13.44 -18.04 15.35
C ASN A 833 13.11 -16.60 14.92
N SER A 834 12.32 -15.87 15.72
CA SER A 834 11.91 -14.49 15.41
C SER A 834 13.09 -13.58 15.11
N ILE A 835 14.15 -13.59 15.94
CA ILE A 835 15.34 -12.77 15.72
C ILE A 835 16.11 -13.17 14.44
N SER A 836 16.10 -14.46 14.09
CA SER A 836 16.75 -14.96 12.88
C SER A 836 15.97 -14.56 11.62
N HIS A 837 14.64 -14.59 11.66
CA HIS A 837 13.79 -14.13 10.57
C HIS A 837 13.87 -12.61 10.38
N ALA A 838 13.75 -11.83 11.46
CA ALA A 838 13.72 -10.37 11.41
C ALA A 838 15.07 -9.78 10.96
N MET A 839 16.20 -10.20 11.54
CA MET A 839 17.53 -9.74 11.10
C MET A 839 17.81 -10.13 9.63
N THR A 840 17.27 -11.25 9.16
CA THR A 840 17.34 -11.60 7.74
C THR A 840 16.53 -10.64 6.85
N MET A 841 15.33 -10.22 7.26
CA MET A 841 14.57 -9.22 6.51
C MET A 841 15.29 -7.86 6.47
N CYS A 842 15.90 -7.42 7.59
CA CYS A 842 16.76 -6.22 7.61
C CYS A 842 17.95 -6.33 6.63
N THR A 843 18.66 -7.46 6.64
CA THR A 843 19.80 -7.69 5.75
C THR A 843 19.39 -7.64 4.27
N LYS A 844 18.21 -8.21 3.95
CA LYS A 844 17.64 -8.18 2.61
C LYS A 844 17.28 -6.76 2.17
N ALA A 845 16.71 -5.95 3.06
CA ALA A 845 16.45 -4.53 2.80
C ALA A 845 17.74 -3.77 2.43
N LEU A 846 18.80 -3.92 3.22
CA LEU A 846 20.10 -3.26 2.96
C LEU A 846 20.79 -3.74 1.66
N LEU A 847 20.62 -5.02 1.30
CA LEU A 847 21.08 -5.53 -0.01
C LEU A 847 20.25 -4.96 -1.18
N GLY A 848 19.06 -4.43 -0.91
CA GLY A 848 18.09 -3.94 -1.88
C GLY A 848 17.26 -5.06 -2.53
N ASP A 849 17.08 -6.20 -1.84
CA ASP A 849 16.15 -7.24 -2.26
C ASP A 849 14.69 -6.80 -2.08
N PRO A 850 13.75 -7.33 -2.88
CA PRO A 850 12.32 -7.16 -2.65
C PRO A 850 11.89 -7.61 -1.26
N LEU A 851 11.09 -6.76 -0.61
CA LEU A 851 10.42 -7.07 0.65
C LEU A 851 9.05 -7.74 0.38
N PRO A 852 8.59 -8.63 1.27
CA PRO A 852 7.20 -9.12 1.26
C PRO A 852 6.19 -7.99 1.34
N MET A 853 4.99 -8.22 0.81
CA MET A 853 3.86 -7.33 1.07
C MET A 853 3.35 -7.57 2.49
N LEU A 854 2.97 -6.49 3.18
CA LEU A 854 2.41 -6.54 4.53
C LEU A 854 0.89 -6.81 4.48
N ASP A 855 0.28 -7.08 5.63
CA ASP A 855 -1.16 -7.34 5.72
C ASP A 855 -1.97 -6.03 5.60
N PRO A 856 -2.82 -5.86 4.55
CA PRO A 856 -3.62 -4.65 4.34
C PRO A 856 -4.77 -4.47 5.36
N SER A 857 -5.07 -5.48 6.17
CA SER A 857 -6.22 -5.44 7.08
C SER A 857 -5.94 -4.73 8.40
N LEU A 858 -4.65 -4.51 8.72
CA LEU A 858 -4.20 -4.06 10.04
C LEU A 858 -4.45 -2.55 10.27
N ILE A 859 -4.78 -2.22 11.51
CA ILE A 859 -5.26 -0.91 11.98
C ILE A 859 -4.56 -0.61 13.31
N PRO A 860 -3.87 0.54 13.48
CA PRO A 860 -3.38 0.97 14.79
C PRO A 860 -4.50 1.00 15.84
N CYS A 861 -4.30 0.32 16.96
CA CYS A 861 -5.26 0.36 18.04
C CYS A 861 -5.33 1.76 18.71
N THR A 862 -6.47 2.10 19.32
CA THR A 862 -6.71 3.41 19.94
C THR A 862 -5.66 3.80 20.98
N SER A 863 -5.09 2.82 21.71
CA SER A 863 -4.01 3.09 22.67
C SER A 863 -2.73 3.59 22.00
N ALA A 864 -2.38 3.06 20.82
CA ALA A 864 -1.21 3.50 20.07
C ALA A 864 -1.43 4.87 19.44
N ILE A 865 -2.64 5.12 18.91
CA ILE A 865 -3.05 6.45 18.41
C ILE A 865 -2.95 7.52 19.49
N ASN A 866 -3.42 7.23 20.72
CA ASN A 866 -3.28 8.16 21.84
C ASN A 866 -1.81 8.44 22.17
N SER A 867 -0.94 7.42 22.17
CA SER A 867 0.50 7.60 22.33
C SER A 867 1.11 8.45 21.21
N ILE A 868 0.82 8.16 19.93
CA ILE A 868 1.30 8.93 18.77
C ILE A 868 0.85 10.39 18.87
N ASN A 869 -0.42 10.65 19.16
CA ASN A 869 -0.97 12.00 19.30
C ASN A 869 -0.30 12.77 20.45
N ASN A 870 0.03 12.11 21.56
CA ASN A 870 0.76 12.72 22.67
C ASN A 870 2.20 13.10 22.27
N VAL A 871 2.90 12.24 21.53
CA VAL A 871 4.24 12.54 21.00
C VAL A 871 4.19 13.70 20.01
N LEU A 872 3.26 13.69 19.05
CA LEU A 872 3.06 14.79 18.10
C LEU A 872 2.78 16.13 18.80
N LYS A 873 1.89 16.14 19.80
CA LYS A 873 1.56 17.34 20.59
C LYS A 873 2.78 17.88 21.34
N THR A 874 3.64 17.01 21.88
CA THR A 874 4.87 17.40 22.59
C THR A 874 5.98 17.88 21.65
N HIS A 875 6.22 17.17 20.54
CA HIS A 875 7.39 17.37 19.70
C HIS A 875 7.22 18.40 18.58
N LYS A 876 5.99 18.76 18.18
CA LYS A 876 5.72 19.77 17.12
C LYS A 876 6.35 21.15 17.37
N LYS A 877 6.70 21.48 18.63
CA LYS A 877 7.40 22.73 18.99
C LYS A 877 8.90 22.72 18.66
N PHE A 878 9.50 21.54 18.53
CA PHE A 878 10.90 21.33 18.15
C PHE A 878 11.04 20.96 16.67
N TRP A 879 10.08 20.17 16.17
CA TRP A 879 10.06 19.63 14.81
C TRP A 879 8.78 20.11 14.10
N PRO A 880 8.79 21.30 13.45
CA PRO A 880 7.56 21.91 12.94
C PRO A 880 6.97 21.19 11.73
N ASN A 881 7.70 20.23 11.13
CA ASN A 881 7.12 19.32 10.15
C ASN A 881 6.13 18.29 10.75
N LEU A 882 5.91 18.28 12.07
CA LEU A 882 4.86 17.50 12.75
C LEU A 882 3.51 18.26 12.87
N GLN A 883 3.34 19.39 12.16
CA GLN A 883 2.18 20.30 12.30
C GLN A 883 0.82 19.77 11.79
N TYR A 884 0.72 18.49 11.43
CA TYR A 884 -0.49 17.89 10.81
C TYR A 884 -1.48 17.29 11.83
N GLY A 885 -1.15 17.25 13.12
CA GLY A 885 -2.04 16.78 14.20
C GLY A 885 -3.21 17.71 14.56
N MET A 886 -3.83 18.36 13.57
CA MET A 886 -4.97 19.27 13.74
C MET A 886 -6.30 18.51 13.67
N SER A 887 -7.25 18.87 14.53
CA SER A 887 -8.57 18.24 14.56
C SER A 887 -9.44 18.67 13.37
N LEU A 888 -10.05 17.71 12.69
CA LEU A 888 -10.92 17.93 11.52
C LEU A 888 -12.39 18.09 11.92
N PRO A 889 -13.23 18.78 11.12
CA PRO A 889 -14.67 18.82 11.35
C PRO A 889 -15.32 17.43 11.31
N LYS A 890 -16.30 17.16 12.18
CA LYS A 890 -17.13 15.94 12.15
C LYS A 890 -18.24 16.02 11.10
N GLU A 891 -18.76 17.21 10.88
CA GLU A 891 -19.87 17.48 9.96
C GLU A 891 -19.43 17.36 8.50
N LYS A 892 -20.33 16.96 7.59
CA LYS A 892 -20.07 16.89 6.14
C LYS A 892 -20.21 18.28 5.51
N LEU A 893 -19.08 18.98 5.36
CA LEU A 893 -18.96 20.35 4.85
C LEU A 893 -18.75 20.42 3.33
N LEU A 894 -18.26 19.34 2.69
CA LEU A 894 -18.01 19.34 1.25
C LEU A 894 -19.32 19.53 0.47
N PRO A 895 -19.31 20.33 -0.61
CA PRO A 895 -20.47 20.46 -1.47
C PRO A 895 -20.87 19.09 -2.03
N LYS A 896 -22.18 18.81 -2.07
CA LYS A 896 -22.66 17.62 -2.79
C LYS A 896 -22.38 17.82 -4.28
N LEU A 897 -21.35 17.14 -4.78
CA LEU A 897 -21.13 16.98 -6.22
C LEU A 897 -22.43 16.43 -6.82
N LYS A 898 -23.03 17.20 -7.73
CA LYS A 898 -24.19 16.72 -8.50
C LYS A 898 -23.66 15.62 -9.42
N LYS A 899 -24.34 14.47 -9.50
CA LYS A 899 -24.08 13.45 -10.54
C LYS A 899 -24.23 14.11 -11.92
N THR A 900 -23.11 14.55 -12.50
CA THR A 900 -23.09 15.41 -13.70
C THR A 900 -22.84 14.57 -14.94
N LEU A 901 -23.66 13.52 -15.11
CA LEU A 901 -23.74 12.73 -16.34
C LEU A 901 -25.11 12.02 -16.38
N ASN A 902 -26.12 12.74 -16.89
CA ASN A 902 -27.26 12.20 -17.65
C ASN A 902 -28.27 13.28 -18.10
N LYS A 903 -28.31 14.47 -17.47
CA LYS A 903 -29.29 15.53 -17.83
C LYS A 903 -28.85 16.57 -18.86
N LEU A 904 -27.56 16.75 -19.11
CA LEU A 904 -27.10 17.59 -20.24
C LEU A 904 -27.42 16.95 -21.60
N ASN A 905 -27.55 15.62 -21.65
CA ASN A 905 -27.83 14.88 -22.88
C ASN A 905 -29.29 14.89 -23.38
N GLU A 906 -30.25 15.48 -22.66
CA GLU A 906 -31.67 15.54 -23.09
C GLU A 906 -32.18 16.95 -23.42
N GLN A 907 -31.66 18.02 -22.81
CA GLN A 907 -32.16 19.38 -23.07
C GLN A 907 -31.53 20.05 -24.30
N GLU A 908 -30.38 19.59 -24.79
CA GLU A 908 -29.78 20.07 -26.04
C GLU A 908 -30.27 19.29 -27.28
N ARG A 909 -30.94 18.13 -27.10
CA ARG A 909 -31.41 17.27 -28.20
C ARG A 909 -32.57 17.81 -29.04
N ILE A 910 -33.11 18.99 -28.73
CA ILE A 910 -34.21 19.61 -29.48
C ILE A 910 -33.72 20.79 -30.35
N ALA A 911 -32.47 21.25 -30.19
CA ALA A 911 -32.00 22.47 -30.86
C ALA A 911 -30.57 22.45 -31.40
N GLU A 912 -30.05 21.33 -31.92
CA GLU A 912 -28.99 21.41 -32.95
C GLU A 912 -28.94 20.18 -33.87
N LYS A 913 -28.80 20.43 -35.19
CA LYS A 913 -28.51 19.38 -36.18
C LYS A 913 -26.99 19.18 -36.22
N PRO A 914 -26.48 17.92 -36.20
CA PRO A 914 -25.05 17.68 -36.27
C PRO A 914 -24.50 18.15 -37.62
N LYS A 915 -23.57 19.12 -37.61
CA LYS A 915 -22.84 19.57 -38.79
C LYS A 915 -21.87 18.47 -39.25
N GLN A 916 -22.16 17.85 -40.39
CA GLN A 916 -21.32 16.81 -41.02
C GLN A 916 -20.01 17.35 -41.66
N THR A 917 -19.45 18.46 -41.17
CA THR A 917 -18.39 19.22 -41.86
C THR A 917 -16.97 19.01 -41.32
N GLU A 918 -16.80 18.49 -40.10
CA GLU A 918 -15.45 18.31 -39.51
C GLU A 918 -14.60 17.27 -40.23
N SER A 919 -15.14 16.09 -40.56
CA SER A 919 -14.34 15.04 -41.19
C SER A 919 -14.07 15.34 -42.66
N LYS A 920 -15.05 15.91 -43.39
CA LYS A 920 -14.90 16.23 -44.82
C LYS A 920 -13.77 17.22 -45.09
N ILE A 921 -13.65 18.32 -44.35
CA ILE A 921 -12.63 19.34 -44.68
C ILE A 921 -11.21 18.81 -44.42
N ALA A 922 -10.98 18.00 -43.39
CA ALA A 922 -9.67 17.41 -43.13
C ALA A 922 -9.33 16.25 -44.09
N LEU A 923 -10.29 15.35 -44.37
CA LEU A 923 -10.07 14.21 -45.27
C LEU A 923 -10.03 14.64 -46.75
N GLU A 924 -10.91 15.51 -47.23
CA GLU A 924 -10.94 15.93 -48.63
C GLU A 924 -9.70 16.74 -49.03
N VAL A 925 -9.09 17.50 -48.09
CA VAL A 925 -7.81 18.19 -48.33
C VAL A 925 -6.66 17.19 -48.35
N ILE A 926 -6.50 16.34 -47.32
CA ILE A 926 -5.38 15.39 -47.22
C ILE A 926 -5.44 14.30 -48.32
N GLU A 927 -6.63 13.86 -48.73
CA GLU A 927 -6.79 12.93 -49.87
C GLU A 927 -6.50 13.59 -51.22
N SER A 928 -6.76 14.91 -51.37
CA SER A 928 -6.47 15.63 -52.62
C SER A 928 -4.95 15.77 -52.88
N GLU A 929 -4.15 16.07 -51.86
CA GLU A 929 -2.70 16.23 -52.00
C GLU A 929 -1.97 14.89 -52.22
N LYS A 930 -2.47 13.80 -51.61
CA LYS A 930 -1.98 12.44 -51.89
C LYS A 930 -2.23 12.01 -53.34
N LEU A 931 -3.18 12.63 -54.04
CA LEU A 931 -3.43 12.42 -55.46
C LEU A 931 -2.47 13.23 -56.34
N GLU A 932 -2.11 14.46 -55.94
CA GLU A 932 -1.16 15.30 -56.68
C GLU A 932 0.29 14.79 -56.58
N LEU A 933 0.71 14.27 -55.42
CA LEU A 933 2.08 13.76 -55.25
C LEU A 933 2.38 12.50 -56.09
N ASN A 934 1.34 11.71 -56.44
CA ASN A 934 1.46 10.54 -57.31
C ASN A 934 1.49 10.89 -58.81
N LEU A 935 1.27 12.16 -59.19
CA LEU A 935 1.30 12.63 -60.59
C LEU A 935 2.67 13.21 -61.01
N ALA A 936 3.66 13.22 -60.10
CA ALA A 936 5.01 13.72 -60.34
C ALA A 936 5.99 12.64 -60.86
N ILE A 937 5.60 11.83 -61.86
CA ILE A 937 6.51 10.88 -62.52
C ILE A 937 6.77 11.29 -63.99
N ASP A 938 8.04 11.66 -64.22
CA ASP A 938 8.78 11.75 -65.48
C ASP A 938 8.15 12.50 -66.67
N LYS A 939 8.40 13.81 -66.72
CA LYS A 939 8.07 14.70 -67.86
C LYS A 939 9.00 14.54 -69.09
N ASN A 940 9.85 13.51 -69.16
CA ASN A 940 10.92 13.42 -70.16
C ASN A 940 11.07 12.04 -70.84
N ARG A 941 9.99 11.27 -71.04
CA ARG A 941 10.03 10.08 -71.92
C ARG A 941 8.87 9.93 -72.91
N LEU A 942 9.30 9.90 -74.18
CA LEU A 942 8.67 9.33 -75.38
C LEU A 942 7.37 9.94 -75.92
N ASN A 943 7.53 10.68 -77.03
CA ASN A 943 6.63 10.58 -78.17
C ASN A 943 6.47 9.12 -78.64
N LEU A 944 5.36 8.83 -79.34
CA LEU A 944 4.96 7.54 -79.92
C LEU A 944 4.26 6.59 -78.94
N VAL A 945 2.97 6.87 -78.70
CA VAL A 945 1.96 5.83 -78.49
C VAL A 945 1.21 5.70 -79.81
N THR A 946 1.01 4.48 -80.29
CA THR A 946 0.31 4.23 -81.57
C THR A 946 -1.18 3.97 -81.36
N ASP A 947 -2.01 4.25 -82.36
CA ASP A 947 -3.48 4.06 -82.26
C ASP A 947 -3.89 2.60 -81.93
N GLU A 948 -3.04 1.62 -82.27
CA GLU A 948 -3.23 0.21 -81.87
C GLU A 948 -3.17 -0.01 -80.35
N GLU A 949 -2.34 0.71 -79.62
CA GLU A 949 -2.20 0.58 -78.17
C GLU A 949 -3.39 1.22 -77.43
N ILE A 950 -3.89 2.34 -77.95
CA ILE A 950 -5.13 2.99 -77.48
C ILE A 950 -6.34 2.07 -77.73
N LEU A 951 -6.41 1.41 -78.89
CA LEU A 951 -7.48 0.45 -79.19
C LEU A 951 -7.42 -0.78 -78.28
N LYS A 952 -6.22 -1.24 -77.91
CA LYS A 952 -6.02 -2.37 -76.99
C LYS A 952 -6.53 -2.06 -75.58
N LEU A 953 -6.14 -0.90 -75.03
CA LEU A 953 -6.59 -0.42 -73.72
C LEU A 953 -8.10 -0.14 -73.69
N THR A 954 -8.67 0.39 -74.79
CA THR A 954 -10.12 0.62 -74.90
C THR A 954 -10.90 -0.69 -74.87
N ASN A 955 -10.43 -1.73 -75.58
CA ASN A 955 -11.03 -3.07 -75.57
C ASN A 955 -10.92 -3.76 -74.20
N GLU A 956 -9.82 -3.57 -73.45
CA GLU A 956 -9.72 -4.12 -72.09
C GLU A 956 -10.70 -3.43 -71.12
N VAL A 957 -10.89 -2.11 -71.23
CA VAL A 957 -11.87 -1.36 -70.44
C VAL A 957 -13.32 -1.76 -70.78
N GLU A 958 -13.65 -2.04 -72.04
CA GLU A 958 -14.97 -2.59 -72.39
C GLU A 958 -15.18 -4.02 -71.87
N ASN A 959 -14.18 -4.90 -71.94
CA ASN A 959 -14.28 -6.25 -71.38
C ASN A 959 -14.47 -6.25 -69.84
N ILE A 960 -13.89 -5.27 -69.13
CA ILE A 960 -14.15 -5.07 -67.70
C ILE A 960 -15.57 -4.54 -67.43
N LYS A 961 -16.12 -3.69 -68.30
CA LYS A 961 -17.53 -3.24 -68.21
C LYS A 961 -18.52 -4.39 -68.46
N ILE A 962 -18.21 -5.32 -69.37
CA ILE A 962 -19.05 -6.50 -69.66
C ILE A 962 -19.07 -7.47 -68.46
N LYS A 963 -17.92 -7.74 -67.82
CA LYS A 963 -17.90 -8.60 -66.60
C LYS A 963 -18.68 -8.02 -65.42
N ASN A 964 -18.80 -6.69 -65.32
CA ASN A 964 -19.55 -6.03 -64.26
C ASN A 964 -21.06 -5.88 -64.55
N SER A 965 -21.54 -6.12 -65.76
CA SER A 965 -22.96 -6.09 -66.08
C SER A 965 -23.67 -7.42 -65.80
N GLU A 966 -23.01 -8.58 -65.98
CA GLU A 966 -23.60 -9.90 -65.69
C GLU A 966 -23.82 -10.14 -64.17
N LEU A 967 -22.95 -9.60 -63.31
CA LEU A 967 -23.07 -9.73 -61.85
C LEU A 967 -24.18 -8.89 -61.20
N ARG A 968 -24.86 -8.01 -61.96
CA ARG A 968 -26.02 -7.23 -61.48
C ARG A 968 -27.39 -7.87 -61.79
N LEU A 969 -27.44 -8.99 -62.51
CA LEU A 969 -28.70 -9.61 -62.98
C LEU A 969 -29.31 -10.69 -62.07
N THR A 970 -28.76 -10.96 -60.88
CA THR A 970 -29.26 -12.01 -59.96
C THR A 970 -29.78 -11.49 -58.61
N LYS A 971 -30.02 -10.18 -58.46
CA LYS A 971 -30.60 -9.58 -57.24
C LYS A 971 -31.73 -8.55 -57.48
N SER A 972 -32.65 -8.81 -58.42
CA SER A 972 -33.95 -8.10 -58.47
C SER A 972 -35.04 -8.80 -59.29
N ALA A 973 -35.56 -9.95 -58.82
CA ALA A 973 -36.76 -10.59 -59.37
C ALA A 973 -37.37 -11.63 -58.39
N ALA A 974 -37.79 -11.19 -57.20
CA ALA A 974 -38.56 -12.02 -56.26
C ALA A 974 -39.51 -11.19 -55.38
N ASP A 975 -40.08 -10.13 -55.94
CA ASP A 975 -41.36 -9.60 -55.45
C ASP A 975 -42.20 -9.08 -56.62
N GLU A 976 -43.51 -8.98 -56.40
CA GLU A 976 -44.55 -8.59 -57.36
C GLU A 976 -44.78 -9.51 -58.59
N THR A 977 -45.45 -10.65 -58.38
CA THR A 977 -46.58 -11.00 -59.26
C THR A 977 -47.72 -11.72 -58.55
N ARG A 978 -48.94 -11.16 -58.72
CA ARG A 978 -50.28 -11.69 -58.39
C ARG A 978 -50.94 -11.22 -57.09
N ARG A 979 -51.28 -9.93 -57.08
CA ARG A 979 -52.65 -9.55 -56.71
C ARG A 979 -53.61 -10.10 -57.77
N ASN A 980 -54.61 -10.86 -57.35
CA ASN A 980 -55.84 -11.07 -58.11
C ASN A 980 -57.00 -10.44 -57.33
N SER A 981 -58.01 -9.92 -58.05
CA SER A 981 -59.25 -9.35 -57.51
C SER A 981 -59.98 -10.32 -56.55
N GLY A 982 -60.71 -9.90 -55.51
CA GLY A 982 -61.19 -8.58 -55.12
C GLY A 982 -62.68 -8.40 -55.44
N LEU A 983 -63.57 -8.32 -54.41
CA LEU A 983 -64.88 -7.64 -54.42
C LEU A 983 -65.69 -7.82 -53.10
N LYS A 984 -65.99 -6.69 -52.44
CA LYS A 984 -67.26 -6.29 -51.75
C LYS A 984 -68.14 -7.33 -51.02
N LYS A 985 -68.40 -7.08 -49.71
CA LYS A 985 -69.70 -6.72 -49.05
C LYS A 985 -69.88 -7.29 -47.63
N ASN A 986 -70.60 -6.50 -46.81
CA ASN A 986 -71.41 -6.85 -45.63
C ASN A 986 -70.71 -7.29 -44.31
N GLU A 987 -70.51 -6.29 -43.44
CA GLU A 987 -71.27 -6.09 -42.17
C GLU A 987 -71.82 -7.28 -41.34
N VAL A 988 -71.61 -7.14 -40.01
CA VAL A 988 -72.46 -7.55 -38.85
C VAL A 988 -72.13 -8.85 -38.08
N LYS A 989 -72.05 -8.68 -36.73
CA LYS A 989 -71.97 -9.67 -35.60
C LYS A 989 -70.60 -10.37 -35.43
N LYS A 990 -69.92 -10.37 -34.27
CA LYS A 990 -70.09 -9.87 -32.87
C LYS A 990 -68.67 -9.62 -32.31
N SER A 991 -68.38 -8.88 -31.24
CA SER A 991 -69.10 -7.91 -30.38
C SER A 991 -68.03 -7.08 -29.64
N ASP A 992 -68.33 -5.82 -29.32
CA ASP A 992 -67.34 -4.81 -28.95
C ASP A 992 -66.89 -4.79 -27.48
N VAL A 993 -65.66 -4.28 -27.28
CA VAL A 993 -65.17 -3.43 -26.17
C VAL A 993 -65.44 -3.86 -24.72
N SER A 994 -64.34 -4.11 -23.97
CA SER A 994 -63.92 -3.23 -22.84
C SER A 994 -62.53 -3.59 -22.31
N GLN A 995 -61.76 -2.57 -21.94
CA GLN A 995 -60.40 -2.67 -21.38
C GLN A 995 -60.46 -3.02 -19.88
N SER A 996 -59.46 -3.73 -19.34
CA SER A 996 -58.65 -3.20 -18.23
C SER A 996 -57.57 -4.17 -17.71
N ILE A 997 -56.51 -3.54 -17.22
CA ILE A 997 -55.43 -4.00 -16.35
C ILE A 997 -55.88 -5.04 -15.31
N GLN A 998 -55.24 -6.23 -15.25
CA GLN A 998 -54.42 -6.72 -14.12
C GLN A 998 -54.21 -8.25 -14.12
N LYS A 999 -52.95 -8.69 -13.84
CA LYS A 999 -52.50 -10.04 -13.40
C LYS A 999 -52.94 -11.29 -14.21
N CYS A 1000 -51.95 -11.96 -14.81
CA CYS A 1000 -51.93 -13.42 -14.88
C CYS A 1000 -50.99 -13.99 -13.80
N VAL A 1001 -51.54 -14.44 -12.68
CA VAL A 1001 -50.93 -15.44 -11.81
C VAL A 1001 -52.03 -16.42 -11.41
N ASN A 1002 -51.71 -17.71 -11.50
CA ASN A 1002 -52.52 -18.89 -11.17
C ASN A 1002 -53.64 -19.27 -12.14
N GLU A 1003 -53.46 -20.41 -12.81
CA GLU A 1003 -54.50 -21.43 -12.86
C GLU A 1003 -53.90 -22.84 -13.01
N MET A 1004 -53.88 -23.59 -11.91
CA MET A 1004 -54.24 -25.01 -11.97
C MET A 1004 -55.54 -25.15 -11.18
N ASN A 1005 -56.62 -25.38 -11.94
CA ASN A 1005 -57.86 -26.09 -11.61
C ASN A 1005 -57.96 -26.74 -10.21
N GLN A 1006 -59.11 -26.76 -9.53
CA GLN A 1006 -60.50 -26.68 -10.06
C GLN A 1006 -61.54 -26.42 -8.96
N SER A 1007 -62.64 -25.70 -9.29
CA SER A 1007 -64.04 -25.83 -8.79
C SER A 1007 -64.31 -26.13 -7.28
N LYS A 1008 -65.21 -25.47 -6.51
CA LYS A 1008 -66.52 -24.82 -6.81
C LYS A 1008 -67.14 -24.32 -5.46
N ASP A 1009 -68.30 -23.63 -5.31
CA ASP A 1009 -69.30 -23.00 -6.20
C ASP A 1009 -70.06 -21.86 -5.45
N SER A 1010 -70.81 -21.04 -6.19
CA SER A 1010 -72.06 -20.30 -5.84
C SER A 1010 -72.29 -19.53 -4.50
N GLN A 1011 -72.47 -18.19 -4.65
CA GLN A 1011 -73.58 -17.31 -4.15
C GLN A 1011 -73.79 -17.10 -2.62
N GLN A 1012 -74.14 -15.94 -2.04
CA GLN A 1012 -74.93 -14.77 -2.48
C GLN A 1012 -74.92 -13.65 -1.38
N GLY A 1013 -74.80 -12.35 -1.74
CA GLY A 1013 -75.18 -11.15 -0.93
C GLY A 1013 -74.43 -10.85 0.40
N GLY A 1014 -74.28 -9.60 0.88
CA GLY A 1014 -74.51 -8.28 0.27
C GLY A 1014 -74.53 -7.11 1.29
N SER A 1015 -73.98 -5.95 0.91
CA SER A 1015 -74.31 -4.59 1.41
C SER A 1015 -73.74 -4.03 2.75
N ARG A 1016 -73.05 -2.87 2.62
CA ARG A 1016 -73.11 -1.63 3.46
C ARG A 1016 -72.38 -1.45 4.83
N THR A 1017 -71.36 -0.59 4.76
CA THR A 1017 -71.10 0.64 5.58
C THR A 1017 -70.74 0.62 7.08
N ARG A 1018 -69.63 1.35 7.36
CA ARG A 1018 -69.38 2.33 8.46
C ARG A 1018 -68.88 1.87 9.85
N GLU A 1019 -67.81 2.58 10.27
CA GLU A 1019 -67.46 3.06 11.63
C GLU A 1019 -67.22 2.09 12.81
N ASN A 1020 -66.01 2.25 13.39
CA ASN A 1020 -65.65 2.27 14.82
C ASN A 1020 -65.62 0.99 15.70
N ARG A 1021 -64.50 0.94 16.46
CA ARG A 1021 -64.28 0.38 17.81
C ARG A 1021 -64.16 -1.14 18.03
N GLU A 1022 -62.94 -1.51 18.43
CA GLU A 1022 -62.59 -2.16 19.72
C GLU A 1022 -63.33 -3.44 20.15
N ASP A 1023 -62.56 -4.53 20.03
CA ASP A 1023 -62.16 -5.45 21.11
C ASP A 1023 -62.89 -6.81 21.32
N GLU A 1024 -62.12 -7.72 21.94
CA GLU A 1024 -62.39 -9.05 22.48
C GLU A 1024 -62.67 -10.24 21.53
N GLY A 1025 -61.62 -11.03 21.31
CA GLY A 1025 -61.58 -12.44 21.77
C GLY A 1025 -62.08 -13.57 20.87
N ALA A 1026 -61.19 -14.54 20.56
CA ALA A 1026 -61.34 -15.95 21.01
C ALA A 1026 -60.30 -16.93 20.42
N ALA A 1027 -59.86 -17.86 21.28
CA ALA A 1027 -59.57 -19.27 21.01
C ALA A 1027 -58.57 -19.70 19.91
N SER A 1028 -57.33 -19.88 20.36
CA SER A 1028 -56.45 -21.04 20.12
C SER A 1028 -56.91 -22.16 19.16
N LEU A 1029 -56.06 -22.47 18.18
CA LEU A 1029 -55.79 -23.83 17.73
C LEU A 1029 -54.27 -24.05 17.67
N GLN A 1030 -53.79 -24.97 18.50
CA GLN A 1030 -52.35 -25.28 18.61
C GLN A 1030 -51.81 -25.90 17.32
N ARG A 1031 -50.60 -25.51 16.94
CA ARG A 1031 -49.68 -26.38 16.18
C ARG A 1031 -48.43 -26.57 17.02
N GLU A 1032 -48.09 -27.82 17.28
CA GLU A 1032 -46.83 -28.19 17.93
C GLU A 1032 -45.67 -27.79 17.03
N THR A 1033 -44.83 -26.87 17.50
CA THR A 1033 -43.54 -26.55 16.88
C THR A 1033 -42.49 -27.49 17.43
N GLN A 1034 -41.97 -28.38 16.59
CA GLN A 1034 -40.76 -29.15 16.92
C GLN A 1034 -39.57 -28.19 17.11
N SER A 1035 -38.78 -28.41 18.15
CA SER A 1035 -37.59 -27.61 18.47
C SER A 1035 -36.48 -27.86 17.44
N THR A 1036 -36.22 -26.88 16.58
CA THR A 1036 -35.03 -26.86 15.71
C THR A 1036 -33.83 -26.33 16.47
N THR A 1037 -32.68 -27.00 16.40
CA THR A 1037 -31.46 -26.51 17.04
C THR A 1037 -30.77 -25.44 16.17
N LEU A 1038 -29.89 -24.64 16.77
CA LEU A 1038 -29.07 -23.67 16.03
C LEU A 1038 -28.23 -24.33 14.91
N LEU A 1039 -27.84 -25.60 15.10
CA LEU A 1039 -27.07 -26.35 14.10
C LEU A 1039 -27.92 -26.69 12.86
N ASP A 1040 -29.20 -26.99 13.06
CA ASP A 1040 -30.13 -27.28 11.97
C ASP A 1040 -30.41 -26.00 11.16
N TYR A 1041 -30.70 -24.90 11.85
CA TYR A 1041 -30.92 -23.60 11.21
C TYR A 1041 -29.71 -23.12 10.40
N LEU A 1042 -28.48 -23.26 10.92
CA LEU A 1042 -27.26 -22.91 10.19
C LEU A 1042 -26.98 -23.85 9.01
N SER A 1043 -27.43 -25.11 9.09
CA SER A 1043 -27.31 -26.08 7.99
C SER A 1043 -28.26 -25.74 6.84
N ASP A 1044 -29.51 -25.41 7.15
CA ASP A 1044 -30.52 -25.01 6.16
C ASP A 1044 -30.17 -23.69 5.44
N ASN A 1045 -29.42 -22.82 6.12
CA ASN A 1045 -29.01 -21.50 5.61
C ASN A 1045 -27.55 -21.44 5.08
N LEU A 1046 -26.86 -22.59 4.99
CA LEU A 1046 -25.44 -22.68 4.65
C LEU A 1046 -25.09 -22.11 3.26
N GLN A 1047 -26.02 -22.15 2.30
CA GLN A 1047 -25.79 -21.62 0.94
C GLN A 1047 -25.70 -20.08 0.93
N ALA A 1048 -26.57 -19.37 1.64
CA ALA A 1048 -26.50 -17.92 1.75
C ALA A 1048 -25.27 -17.47 2.57
N LEU A 1049 -24.84 -18.27 3.54
CA LEU A 1049 -23.56 -18.10 4.26
C LEU A 1049 -22.33 -18.26 3.35
N THR A 1050 -22.32 -19.25 2.45
CA THR A 1050 -21.21 -19.45 1.51
C THR A 1050 -21.24 -18.52 0.29
N ALA A 1051 -22.41 -17.94 -0.04
CA ALA A 1051 -22.56 -16.89 -1.05
C ALA A 1051 -22.13 -15.50 -0.58
N GLY A 1052 -21.87 -15.31 0.73
CA GLY A 1052 -21.58 -13.99 1.32
C GLY A 1052 -22.82 -13.10 1.48
N GLU A 1053 -24.02 -13.66 1.32
CA GLU A 1053 -25.30 -12.97 1.50
C GLU A 1053 -25.70 -12.85 2.99
N MET A 1054 -25.01 -13.59 3.87
CA MET A 1054 -25.09 -13.45 5.33
C MET A 1054 -23.71 -13.54 5.99
N PHE A 1055 -23.51 -12.75 7.04
CA PHE A 1055 -22.34 -12.84 7.93
C PHE A 1055 -22.77 -13.49 9.25
N ALA A 1056 -22.13 -14.60 9.63
CA ALA A 1056 -22.27 -15.17 10.96
C ALA A 1056 -21.13 -14.69 11.86
N VAL A 1057 -21.46 -13.92 12.90
CA VAL A 1057 -20.56 -13.75 14.04
C VAL A 1057 -20.72 -14.98 14.93
N VAL A 1058 -19.62 -15.67 15.24
CA VAL A 1058 -19.65 -16.83 16.16
C VAL A 1058 -19.49 -16.31 17.59
N PRO A 1059 -20.55 -16.35 18.43
CA PRO A 1059 -20.44 -15.91 19.81
C PRO A 1059 -19.59 -16.87 20.64
N LEU A 1060 -18.91 -16.34 21.66
CA LEU A 1060 -18.20 -17.15 22.64
C LEU A 1060 -19.22 -17.91 23.50
N ARG A 1061 -19.00 -19.20 23.71
CA ARG A 1061 -19.83 -20.03 24.60
C ARG A 1061 -19.52 -19.80 26.07
N ASP A 1062 -18.28 -19.46 26.38
CA ASP A 1062 -17.82 -19.16 27.73
C ASP A 1062 -17.22 -17.76 27.78
N CYS A 1063 -17.51 -17.05 28.87
CA CYS A 1063 -16.97 -15.73 29.15
C CYS A 1063 -16.73 -15.63 30.67
N PRO A 1064 -15.55 -15.18 31.12
CA PRO A 1064 -15.23 -15.09 32.54
C PRO A 1064 -16.19 -14.15 33.29
N HIS A 1065 -16.85 -13.20 32.61
CA HIS A 1065 -17.79 -12.27 33.22
C HIS A 1065 -19.21 -12.83 33.39
N LEU A 1066 -19.53 -14.04 32.91
CA LEU A 1066 -20.88 -14.60 33.02
C LEU A 1066 -21.42 -14.68 34.45
N PHE A 1067 -20.54 -14.75 35.47
CA PHE A 1067 -20.96 -14.75 36.86
C PHE A 1067 -21.59 -13.43 37.33
N THR A 1068 -21.38 -12.31 36.62
CA THR A 1068 -21.95 -11.00 36.98
C THR A 1068 -23.39 -10.80 36.51
N VAL A 1069 -23.91 -11.70 35.67
CA VAL A 1069 -25.31 -11.70 35.21
C VAL A 1069 -26.23 -12.03 36.39
N ASN A 1070 -27.12 -11.10 36.71
CA ASN A 1070 -28.13 -11.22 37.78
C ASN A 1070 -29.45 -11.80 37.24
N GLU A 1071 -30.28 -12.33 38.14
CA GLU A 1071 -31.63 -12.82 37.80
C GLU A 1071 -32.49 -11.72 37.17
N VAL A 1072 -33.41 -12.12 36.27
CA VAL A 1072 -34.32 -11.20 35.59
C VAL A 1072 -35.30 -10.60 36.61
N PRO A 1073 -35.53 -9.28 36.60
CA PRO A 1073 -36.51 -8.64 37.48
C PRO A 1073 -37.91 -9.28 37.36
N SER A 1074 -38.68 -9.28 38.45
CA SER A 1074 -40.04 -9.84 38.45
C SER A 1074 -41.03 -9.12 37.54
N GLY A 1075 -40.71 -7.91 37.08
CA GLY A 1075 -41.44 -7.17 36.04
C GLY A 1075 -41.01 -7.51 34.60
N GLY A 1076 -40.07 -8.44 34.41
CA GLY A 1076 -39.49 -8.78 33.12
C GLY A 1076 -38.49 -7.73 32.60
N ILE A 1077 -38.32 -7.70 31.27
CA ILE A 1077 -37.54 -6.69 30.55
C ILE A 1077 -38.50 -5.97 29.62
N ASP A 1078 -38.55 -4.64 29.65
CA ASP A 1078 -39.31 -3.86 28.67
C ASP A 1078 -38.34 -3.33 27.59
N VAL A 1079 -38.43 -3.89 26.38
CA VAL A 1079 -37.57 -3.53 25.25
C VAL A 1079 -37.94 -2.19 24.60
N THR A 1080 -39.05 -1.57 25.02
CA THR A 1080 -39.51 -0.27 24.51
C THR A 1080 -38.93 0.91 25.30
N LEU A 1081 -38.27 0.64 26.43
CA LEU A 1081 -37.71 1.67 27.29
C LEU A 1081 -36.64 2.51 26.55
N PRO A 1082 -36.69 3.85 26.69
CA PRO A 1082 -35.66 4.72 26.16
C PRO A 1082 -34.37 4.63 27.00
N CYS A 1083 -33.26 5.14 26.46
CA CYS A 1083 -32.01 5.31 27.19
C CYS A 1083 -32.23 6.22 28.41
N ALA A 1084 -31.80 5.78 29.59
CA ALA A 1084 -31.95 6.52 30.85
C ALA A 1084 -31.32 7.92 30.80
N GLU A 1085 -30.13 8.04 30.17
CA GLU A 1085 -29.39 9.30 30.09
C GLU A 1085 -29.91 10.31 29.07
N CYS A 1086 -30.31 9.87 27.87
CA CYS A 1086 -30.62 10.77 26.74
C CYS A 1086 -31.99 10.57 26.08
N ALA A 1087 -32.86 9.75 26.66
CA ALA A 1087 -34.19 9.42 26.18
C ALA A 1087 -34.28 8.86 24.73
N SER A 1088 -33.14 8.50 24.11
CA SER A 1088 -33.11 7.90 22.77
C SER A 1088 -33.80 6.53 22.75
N THR A 1089 -34.46 6.20 21.63
CA THR A 1089 -35.15 4.92 21.38
C THR A 1089 -34.56 4.15 20.18
N ALA A 1090 -33.50 4.65 19.55
CA ALA A 1090 -33.02 4.15 18.24
C ALA A 1090 -32.33 2.78 18.31
N GLU A 1091 -31.42 2.59 19.25
CA GLU A 1091 -30.70 1.33 19.47
C GLU A 1091 -30.32 1.28 20.96
N ASN A 1092 -31.11 0.59 21.77
CA ASN A 1092 -30.96 0.53 23.22
C ASN A 1092 -30.55 -0.86 23.69
N TRP A 1093 -29.70 -0.88 24.70
CA TRP A 1093 -29.03 -2.06 25.23
C TRP A 1093 -29.23 -2.04 26.76
N ILE A 1094 -29.64 -3.17 27.35
CA ILE A 1094 -29.91 -3.30 28.78
C ILE A 1094 -28.74 -3.99 29.50
N CYS A 1095 -28.28 -3.40 30.59
CA CYS A 1095 -27.26 -4.01 31.44
C CYS A 1095 -27.82 -5.29 32.12
N LEU A 1096 -27.15 -6.43 31.99
CA LEU A 1096 -27.60 -7.70 32.61
C LEU A 1096 -27.21 -7.85 34.09
N GLN A 1097 -26.66 -6.79 34.69
CA GLN A 1097 -26.28 -6.74 36.10
C GLN A 1097 -27.22 -5.83 36.90
N CYS A 1098 -27.57 -4.64 36.41
CA CYS A 1098 -28.50 -3.72 37.10
C CYS A 1098 -29.79 -3.40 36.32
N TYR A 1099 -29.98 -3.97 35.13
CA TYR A 1099 -31.19 -3.81 34.30
C TYR A 1099 -31.54 -2.35 33.92
N THR A 1100 -30.55 -1.45 33.96
CA THR A 1100 -30.67 -0.10 33.39
C THR A 1100 -30.49 -0.12 31.87
N VAL A 1101 -31.24 0.73 31.17
CA VAL A 1101 -31.29 0.79 29.71
C VAL A 1101 -30.50 1.98 29.21
N HIS A 1102 -29.55 1.73 28.31
CA HIS A 1102 -28.65 2.74 27.78
C HIS A 1102 -28.55 2.62 26.26
N CYS A 1103 -28.30 3.73 25.56
CA CYS A 1103 -28.15 3.68 24.10
C CYS A 1103 -26.81 3.07 23.68
N ALA A 1104 -26.81 2.36 22.56
CA ALA A 1104 -25.68 1.62 22.02
C ALA A 1104 -24.44 2.47 21.72
N ARG A 1105 -23.32 1.79 21.49
CA ARG A 1105 -22.02 2.41 21.12
C ARG A 1105 -22.08 3.26 19.84
N ASN A 1106 -23.04 2.98 18.96
CA ASN A 1106 -23.25 3.70 17.69
C ASN A 1106 -24.20 4.91 17.83
N VAL A 1107 -24.82 5.11 18.99
CA VAL A 1107 -25.78 6.19 19.26
C VAL A 1107 -25.12 7.31 20.06
N ASN A 1108 -25.03 7.18 21.39
CA ASN A 1108 -24.30 8.12 22.26
C ASN A 1108 -23.42 7.41 23.30
N GLN A 1109 -23.14 6.12 23.15
CA GLN A 1109 -22.18 5.36 23.97
C GLN A 1109 -22.49 5.19 25.47
N HIS A 1110 -23.64 5.66 25.98
CA HIS A 1110 -24.02 5.47 27.39
C HIS A 1110 -23.96 4.01 27.88
N ALA A 1111 -24.21 3.01 27.02
CA ALA A 1111 -24.07 1.61 27.41
C ALA A 1111 -22.60 1.18 27.66
N VAL A 1112 -21.65 1.83 26.98
CA VAL A 1112 -20.21 1.64 27.17
C VAL A 1112 -19.75 2.37 28.44
N GLN A 1113 -20.13 3.64 28.58
CA GLN A 1113 -19.83 4.45 29.76
C GLN A 1113 -20.37 3.79 31.03
N HIS A 1114 -21.62 3.31 31.01
CA HIS A 1114 -22.20 2.55 32.12
C HIS A 1114 -21.39 1.30 32.48
N ALA A 1115 -20.90 0.56 31.48
CA ALA A 1115 -20.09 -0.64 31.69
C ALA A 1115 -18.71 -0.31 32.31
N GLU A 1116 -18.11 0.81 31.92
CA GLU A 1116 -16.84 1.32 32.46
C GLU A 1116 -16.99 1.90 33.87
N GLU A 1117 -17.98 2.76 34.10
CA GLU A 1117 -18.22 3.46 35.37
C GLU A 1117 -18.75 2.55 36.49
N CYS A 1118 -19.57 1.54 36.13
CA CYS A 1118 -20.17 0.62 37.10
C CYS A 1118 -19.49 -0.75 37.16
N GLU A 1119 -18.43 -1.00 36.39
CA GLU A 1119 -17.83 -2.33 36.19
C GLU A 1119 -18.89 -3.39 35.81
N HIS A 1120 -19.78 -3.04 34.88
CA HIS A 1120 -20.92 -3.85 34.43
C HIS A 1120 -20.70 -4.39 33.01
N PRO A 1121 -19.92 -5.48 32.83
CA PRO A 1121 -19.35 -5.83 31.51
C PRO A 1121 -20.34 -6.50 30.54
N ILE A 1122 -21.54 -6.93 30.96
CA ILE A 1122 -22.46 -7.70 30.11
C ILE A 1122 -23.78 -6.96 29.88
N THR A 1123 -24.20 -6.91 28.62
CA THR A 1123 -25.37 -6.16 28.17
C THR A 1123 -26.09 -6.87 27.02
N LEU A 1124 -27.41 -6.67 26.91
CA LEU A 1124 -28.28 -7.29 25.91
C LEU A 1124 -28.88 -6.22 24.99
N SER A 1125 -28.75 -6.41 23.69
CA SER A 1125 -29.30 -5.52 22.66
C SER A 1125 -30.81 -5.72 22.50
N PHE A 1126 -31.61 -4.64 22.58
CA PHE A 1126 -33.03 -4.69 22.27
C PHE A 1126 -33.31 -4.85 20.76
N SER A 1127 -32.32 -4.60 19.89
CA SER A 1127 -32.50 -4.66 18.43
C SER A 1127 -32.56 -6.10 17.92
N ASP A 1128 -31.70 -6.98 18.43
CA ASP A 1128 -31.51 -8.35 17.92
C ASP A 1128 -31.42 -9.42 19.03
N ILE A 1129 -31.50 -9.04 20.32
CA ILE A 1129 -31.42 -9.97 21.47
C ILE A 1129 -30.08 -10.73 21.49
N SER A 1130 -29.05 -10.13 20.87
CA SER A 1130 -27.66 -10.50 21.07
C SER A 1130 -27.19 -10.01 22.45
N VAL A 1131 -26.25 -10.74 23.05
CA VAL A 1131 -25.61 -10.35 24.31
C VAL A 1131 -24.15 -10.06 24.02
N TRP A 1132 -23.69 -8.88 24.41
CA TRP A 1132 -22.31 -8.43 24.26
C TRP A 1132 -21.62 -8.39 25.62
N CYS A 1133 -20.35 -8.78 25.65
CA CYS A 1133 -19.49 -8.57 26.80
C CYS A 1133 -18.39 -7.56 26.45
N TYR A 1134 -18.41 -6.38 27.07
CA TYR A 1134 -17.40 -5.35 26.90
C TYR A 1134 -16.01 -5.83 27.36
N GLY A 1135 -15.93 -6.55 28.48
CA GLY A 1135 -14.66 -7.10 28.98
C GLY A 1135 -14.05 -8.22 28.14
N CYS A 1136 -14.78 -8.77 27.17
CA CYS A 1136 -14.27 -9.78 26.22
C CYS A 1136 -14.29 -9.31 24.76
N GLU A 1137 -14.79 -8.10 24.49
CA GLU A 1137 -15.03 -7.53 23.15
C GLU A 1137 -15.72 -8.51 22.18
N ALA A 1138 -16.68 -9.30 22.68
CA ALA A 1138 -17.32 -10.37 21.93
C ALA A 1138 -18.81 -10.54 22.29
N TYR A 1139 -19.57 -11.06 21.33
CA TYR A 1139 -20.92 -11.58 21.60
C TYR A 1139 -20.82 -12.92 22.35
N ILE A 1140 -21.74 -13.15 23.30
CA ILE A 1140 -21.76 -14.32 24.18
C ILE A 1140 -23.06 -15.10 23.98
N ASP A 1141 -22.97 -16.43 23.88
CA ASP A 1141 -24.11 -17.34 23.75
C ASP A 1141 -23.94 -18.52 24.70
N ASN A 1142 -24.54 -18.41 25.88
CA ASN A 1142 -24.37 -19.32 27.00
C ASN A 1142 -25.73 -19.60 27.68
N PRO A 1143 -26.01 -20.82 28.19
CA PRO A 1143 -27.26 -21.16 28.87
C PRO A 1143 -27.68 -20.19 29.98
N ARG A 1144 -26.72 -19.60 30.73
CA ARG A 1144 -27.00 -18.61 31.79
C ARG A 1144 -27.70 -17.35 31.28
N LEU A 1145 -27.57 -17.03 30.00
CA LEU A 1145 -28.20 -15.87 29.36
C LEU A 1145 -29.64 -16.15 28.91
N TYR A 1146 -30.10 -17.40 28.95
CA TYR A 1146 -31.42 -17.80 28.45
C TYR A 1146 -32.56 -17.00 29.09
N ALA A 1147 -32.56 -16.85 30.42
CA ALA A 1147 -33.64 -16.16 31.12
C ALA A 1147 -33.81 -14.70 30.66
N ALA A 1148 -32.69 -13.94 30.59
CA ALA A 1148 -32.71 -12.56 30.14
C ALA A 1148 -33.08 -12.43 28.65
N ARG A 1149 -32.54 -13.31 27.79
CA ARG A 1149 -32.88 -13.33 26.37
C ARG A 1149 -34.34 -13.71 26.12
N ASN A 1150 -34.89 -14.67 26.87
CA ASN A 1150 -36.29 -15.07 26.77
C ASN A 1150 -37.22 -13.96 27.26
N ALA A 1151 -36.90 -13.28 28.37
CA ALA A 1151 -37.67 -12.13 28.84
C ALA A 1151 -37.70 -10.98 27.82
N ALA A 1152 -36.55 -10.64 27.23
CA ALA A 1152 -36.48 -9.65 26.15
C ALA A 1152 -37.24 -10.10 24.88
N HIS A 1153 -37.20 -11.39 24.54
CA HIS A 1153 -37.91 -11.96 23.38
C HIS A 1153 -39.43 -11.98 23.58
N GLN A 1154 -39.91 -12.40 24.75
CA GLN A 1154 -41.33 -12.34 25.14
C GLN A 1154 -41.83 -10.89 25.09
N SER A 1155 -41.06 -9.95 25.62
CA SER A 1155 -41.36 -8.51 25.55
C SER A 1155 -41.43 -7.97 24.11
N LYS A 1156 -40.50 -8.39 23.26
CA LYS A 1156 -40.39 -7.89 21.87
C LYS A 1156 -41.37 -8.53 20.89
N PHE A 1157 -41.64 -9.83 21.04
CA PHE A 1157 -42.33 -10.65 20.04
C PHE A 1157 -43.55 -11.39 20.60
N ASN A 1158 -43.92 -11.16 21.87
CA ASN A 1158 -45.05 -11.77 22.57
C ASN A 1158 -45.08 -13.31 22.51
N THR A 1159 -43.89 -13.92 22.44
CA THR A 1159 -43.63 -15.35 22.26
C THR A 1159 -42.33 -15.75 22.95
N GLU A 1160 -42.19 -17.00 23.36
CA GLU A 1160 -40.92 -17.52 23.90
C GLU A 1160 -39.86 -17.66 22.81
N LEU A 1161 -38.58 -17.69 23.19
CA LEU A 1161 -37.48 -17.97 22.26
C LEU A 1161 -37.69 -19.34 21.59
N PRO A 1162 -37.67 -19.43 20.24
CA PRO A 1162 -38.01 -20.66 19.53
C PRO A 1162 -36.96 -21.76 19.61
N TRP A 1163 -35.83 -21.53 20.29
CA TRP A 1163 -34.85 -22.55 20.65
C TRP A 1163 -34.46 -22.44 22.14
N THR A 1164 -34.26 -23.58 22.78
CA THR A 1164 -33.76 -23.70 24.15
C THR A 1164 -32.34 -24.25 24.16
N TYR A 1165 -31.61 -24.04 25.25
CA TYR A 1165 -30.39 -24.82 25.51
C TYR A 1165 -30.80 -26.19 26.05
N ASN A 1166 -30.12 -27.24 25.61
CA ASN A 1166 -30.43 -28.62 26.01
C ASN A 1166 -30.22 -28.79 27.53
N GLU A 1167 -31.16 -29.41 28.25
CA GLU A 1167 -31.13 -29.51 29.73
C GLU A 1167 -29.89 -30.24 30.29
N ASN A 1168 -29.16 -30.98 29.45
CA ASN A 1168 -27.91 -31.68 29.78
C ASN A 1168 -26.64 -30.78 29.67
N ALA A 1169 -26.77 -29.46 29.58
CA ALA A 1169 -25.66 -28.52 29.33
C ALA A 1169 -25.53 -27.40 30.38
N ILE A 1170 -25.89 -27.69 31.64
CA ILE A 1170 -25.70 -26.82 32.82
C ILE A 1170 -24.60 -27.41 33.71
#